data_AF-A0AAV8AAR6-F1
#
_entry.id   AF-A0AAV8AAR6-F1
#
_cell.length_a   1.000
_cell.length_b   1.000
_cell.length_c   1.000
_cell.angle_alpha   90.00
_cell.angle_beta   90.00
_cell.angle_gamma   90.00
#
_symmetry.space_group_name_H-M   'P 1'
#
loop_
_entity.id
_entity.type
_entity.pdbx_description
1 polymer ?
#
loop_
_entity_poly.entity_id
_entity_poly.type
_entity_poly.pdbx_seq_one_letter_code
_entity_poly.pdbx_strand_id
1 'polypeptide(L)'
;MKLAELIARHNELNQALQSNEVWYSFELFPPKTEKGREALRRKLNNLAELEPLIVDITWGAGGSSNTTSLRICKRAQQLHGLNTMLHLTCMSMTREELKQVLQSAKEKGIQNILALRGDVPQGGKKVDNGLNYAVDLVKFIKNIHKDYFGICVAGYPEGHEEAESFEKDLFYLKQKVDAGADMIITQMFFDPNIFLNYKKKCREIGIKCPIIPGIMPIMTYSGFMRMTKFTKVTVPKEITDGLEKVKDDKVKVVDFGVSTCVKMCQRLIQDGVEGIHIYCLNQYKPVERIIKGLSLRSSRYRRSYPWRRSTIQKRRGETIRPVFWAYRPESYIYLTNKWESFPKQEWNGNNTVRKFRKIKPKILKKVHPWGSFAKNRPVNSIDDVTKIFKDFVTGEISSIPWVERRLNLTMQPILEKIVFAIKNKILIINFQPRLNGILSENQLHGFGGPGGYIYQKRYIEFFIAPDRIKLLVKLLKASGNLHYHATNCDGSIVYTNNTEGNVITVTWAVFPGKPIIQPVIVDPKCFQNVWRKEAFDLWIYQWRDLFLEGTKSWKTLQEIRDTYFLVNVVDNDFIHHSVETEYNIYNTLKSFFIKEKQLESQQNENKLKMQKMIEIEKENKYLKSLLEEFQKKQSKEIDEKLDKK
;
A
#
# COMPACT_ATOMS: atom_id res chain seq x y z
N MET A 1 0.95 -25.66 -24.58
CA MET A 1 1.40 -26.51 -23.46
C MET A 1 2.68 -26.01 -22.79
N LYS A 2 3.82 -25.81 -23.48
CA LYS A 2 5.10 -25.41 -22.84
C LYS A 2 5.12 -24.07 -22.07
N LEU A 3 4.39 -23.04 -22.48
CA LEU A 3 4.41 -21.74 -21.79
C LEU A 3 3.82 -21.82 -20.37
N ALA A 4 2.71 -22.55 -20.22
CA ALA A 4 2.09 -22.82 -18.93
C ALA A 4 2.91 -23.80 -18.07
N GLU A 5 3.94 -24.46 -18.61
CA GLU A 5 4.86 -25.34 -17.86
C GLU A 5 6.16 -24.60 -17.47
N LEU A 6 6.67 -23.69 -18.32
CA LEU A 6 7.84 -22.85 -18.03
C LEU A 6 7.52 -21.71 -17.07
N ILE A 7 6.31 -21.16 -17.20
CA ILE A 7 5.77 -20.16 -16.29
C ILE A 7 5.15 -20.80 -15.02
N ALA A 8 5.08 -22.14 -14.99
CA ALA A 8 4.51 -22.96 -13.90
C ALA A 8 5.19 -22.87 -12.54
N ARG A 9 6.19 -22.00 -12.38
CA ARG A 9 6.77 -21.76 -11.06
C ARG A 9 5.92 -20.81 -10.22
N HIS A 10 4.87 -20.21 -10.78
CA HIS A 10 3.77 -19.52 -10.09
C HIS A 10 2.39 -20.01 -10.57
N ASN A 11 1.65 -20.69 -9.69
CA ASN A 11 0.28 -21.20 -9.94
C ASN A 11 -0.69 -20.13 -10.47
N GLU A 12 -0.47 -18.87 -10.12
CA GLU A 12 -1.39 -17.76 -10.40
C GLU A 12 -1.32 -17.28 -11.88
N LEU A 13 -0.14 -17.30 -12.51
CA LEU A 13 0.03 -16.92 -13.91
C LEU A 13 -0.38 -18.03 -14.88
N ASN A 14 -0.20 -19.29 -14.47
CA ASN A 14 -0.79 -20.44 -15.17
C ASN A 14 -2.32 -20.40 -15.15
N GLN A 15 -2.93 -20.07 -14.01
CA GLN A 15 -4.37 -19.91 -13.90
C GLN A 15 -4.88 -18.78 -14.80
N ALA A 16 -4.19 -17.64 -14.86
CA ALA A 16 -4.55 -16.55 -15.76
C ALA A 16 -4.53 -17.01 -17.24
N LEU A 17 -3.44 -17.64 -17.69
CA LEU A 17 -3.30 -18.12 -19.07
C LEU A 17 -4.27 -19.26 -19.43
N GLN A 18 -4.70 -20.06 -18.45
CA GLN A 18 -5.70 -21.13 -18.65
C GLN A 18 -7.14 -20.61 -18.61
N SER A 19 -7.38 -19.45 -18.01
CA SER A 19 -8.73 -18.92 -17.78
C SER A 19 -9.36 -18.19 -18.97
N ASN A 20 -8.64 -18.04 -20.10
CA ASN A 20 -9.02 -17.18 -21.23
C ASN A 20 -9.32 -15.72 -20.85
N GLU A 21 -8.91 -15.28 -19.64
CA GLU A 21 -9.06 -13.89 -19.22
C GLU A 21 -7.91 -13.02 -19.73
N VAL A 22 -8.23 -11.84 -20.24
CA VAL A 22 -7.22 -10.87 -20.67
C VAL A 22 -6.51 -10.32 -19.45
N TRP A 23 -5.20 -10.51 -19.41
CA TRP A 23 -4.35 -9.99 -18.37
C TRP A 23 -3.63 -8.70 -18.80
N TYR A 24 -3.01 -8.00 -17.84
CA TYR A 24 -2.21 -6.82 -18.16
C TYR A 24 -0.91 -6.76 -17.36
N SER A 25 0.08 -6.08 -17.95
CA SER A 25 1.38 -5.81 -17.37
C SER A 25 1.75 -4.33 -17.48
N PHE A 26 2.66 -3.88 -16.62
CA PHE A 26 3.07 -2.48 -16.51
C PHE A 26 4.57 -2.32 -16.67
N GLU A 27 5.01 -1.44 -17.57
CA GLU A 27 6.42 -1.07 -17.68
C GLU A 27 6.74 0.22 -16.90
N LEU A 28 7.81 0.16 -16.12
CA LEU A 28 8.36 1.26 -15.31
C LEU A 28 9.85 1.41 -15.58
N PHE A 29 10.36 2.63 -15.47
CA PHE A 29 11.78 2.91 -15.69
C PHE A 29 12.48 3.40 -14.41
N PRO A 30 13.76 3.04 -14.20
CA PRO A 30 14.52 3.47 -13.04
C PRO A 30 14.72 4.99 -13.03
N PRO A 31 14.29 5.71 -11.98
CA PRO A 31 14.44 7.16 -11.93
C PRO A 31 15.91 7.56 -11.70
N LYS A 32 16.35 8.61 -12.39
CA LYS A 32 17.72 9.14 -12.27
C LYS A 32 18.01 9.78 -10.91
N THR A 33 17.00 10.41 -10.29
CA THR A 33 17.14 11.17 -9.03
C THR A 33 16.56 10.44 -7.82
N GLU A 34 17.03 10.77 -6.61
CA GLU A 34 16.48 10.18 -5.36
C GLU A 34 15.00 10.53 -5.17
N LYS A 35 14.64 11.79 -5.37
CA LYS A 35 13.24 12.24 -5.37
C LYS A 35 12.38 11.46 -6.36
N GLY A 36 12.94 11.14 -7.54
CA GLY A 36 12.30 10.28 -8.53
C GLY A 36 12.11 8.84 -8.03
N ARG A 37 13.11 8.25 -7.38
CA ARG A 37 13.04 6.91 -6.79
C ARG A 37 11.99 6.82 -5.70
N GLU A 38 11.89 7.82 -4.84
CA GLU A 38 10.82 7.92 -3.83
C GLU A 38 9.44 8.08 -4.49
N ALA A 39 9.32 8.90 -5.53
CA ALA A 39 8.08 9.04 -6.27
C ALA A 39 7.64 7.71 -6.92
N LEU A 40 8.57 6.98 -7.55
CA LEU A 40 8.29 5.67 -8.14
C LEU A 40 7.88 4.66 -7.07
N ARG A 41 8.56 4.64 -5.92
CA ARG A 41 8.20 3.76 -4.79
C ARG A 41 6.72 3.87 -4.45
N ARG A 42 6.20 5.09 -4.38
CA ARG A 42 4.78 5.36 -4.07
C ARG A 42 3.85 4.94 -5.20
N LYS A 43 4.23 5.23 -6.44
CA LYS A 43 3.43 4.86 -7.62
C LYS A 43 3.36 3.34 -7.77
N LEU A 44 4.45 2.62 -7.47
CA LEU A 44 4.48 1.17 -7.48
C LEU A 44 3.49 0.57 -6.47
N ASN A 45 3.35 1.14 -5.26
CA ASN A 45 2.32 0.71 -4.31
C ASN A 45 0.92 0.78 -4.93
N ASN A 46 0.59 1.90 -5.59
CA ASN A 46 -0.74 2.11 -6.17
C ASN A 46 -0.96 1.27 -7.43
N LEU A 47 0.05 1.15 -8.29
CA LEU A 47 0.01 0.29 -9.47
C LEU A 47 -0.11 -1.18 -9.07
N ALA A 48 0.53 -1.59 -7.97
CA ALA A 48 0.38 -2.93 -7.46
C ALA A 48 -1.09 -3.23 -7.18
N GLU A 49 -1.85 -2.35 -6.52
CA GLU A 49 -3.29 -2.54 -6.23
C GLU A 49 -4.17 -2.71 -7.47
N LEU A 50 -3.70 -2.29 -8.65
CA LEU A 50 -4.36 -2.61 -9.91
C LEU A 50 -4.17 -4.07 -10.32
N GLU A 51 -3.46 -4.89 -9.57
CA GLU A 51 -3.31 -6.35 -9.80
C GLU A 51 -2.73 -6.71 -11.18
N PRO A 52 -1.64 -6.05 -11.63
CA PRO A 52 -0.98 -6.48 -12.85
C PRO A 52 -0.34 -7.86 -12.65
N LEU A 53 -0.33 -8.63 -13.74
CA LEU A 53 0.25 -9.95 -13.78
C LEU A 53 1.78 -9.90 -13.64
N ILE A 54 2.39 -8.93 -14.33
CA ILE A 54 3.83 -8.69 -14.37
C ILE A 54 4.08 -7.18 -14.31
N VAL A 55 5.14 -6.79 -13.59
CA VAL A 55 5.71 -5.44 -13.67
C VAL A 55 7.11 -5.50 -14.23
N ASP A 56 7.31 -4.77 -15.31
CA ASP A 56 8.51 -4.79 -16.14
C ASP A 56 9.34 -3.56 -15.78
N ILE A 57 10.62 -3.77 -15.48
CA ILE A 57 11.53 -2.69 -15.10
C ILE A 57 12.60 -2.53 -16.17
N THR A 58 12.64 -1.35 -16.78
CA THR A 58 13.57 -1.06 -17.87
C THR A 58 15.03 -1.05 -17.41
N TRP A 59 15.91 -1.19 -18.38
CA TRP A 59 17.34 -1.26 -18.22
C TRP A 59 18.00 -0.28 -19.19
N GLY A 60 18.81 0.63 -18.67
CA GLY A 60 19.56 1.57 -19.49
C GLY A 60 20.65 0.86 -20.28
N ALA A 61 20.85 1.26 -21.53
CA ALA A 61 21.92 0.74 -22.38
C ALA A 61 23.29 0.77 -21.67
N GLY A 62 24.13 -0.23 -21.97
CA GLY A 62 25.46 -0.39 -21.36
C GLY A 62 25.46 -0.64 -19.85
N GLY A 63 24.33 -1.04 -19.24
CA GLY A 63 24.29 -1.38 -17.81
C GLY A 63 24.21 -0.18 -16.85
N SER A 64 24.02 1.04 -17.36
CA SER A 64 23.99 2.29 -16.60
C SER A 64 22.98 2.34 -15.44
N SER A 65 21.94 1.48 -15.45
CA SER A 65 20.93 1.38 -14.38
C SER A 65 20.93 0.04 -13.63
N ASN A 66 21.93 -0.82 -13.83
CA ASN A 66 21.92 -2.24 -13.43
C ASN A 66 21.46 -2.49 -11.98
N THR A 67 22.10 -1.83 -11.02
CA THR A 67 21.85 -1.97 -9.58
C THR A 67 20.50 -1.40 -9.17
N THR A 68 20.01 -0.38 -9.89
CA THR A 68 18.74 0.28 -9.59
C THR A 68 17.58 -0.57 -10.11
N SER A 69 17.64 -1.08 -11.33
CA SER A 69 16.60 -1.93 -11.91
C SER A 69 16.42 -3.22 -11.09
N LEU A 70 17.51 -3.92 -10.77
CA LEU A 70 17.50 -5.10 -9.89
C LEU A 70 16.89 -4.82 -8.51
N ARG A 71 17.18 -3.64 -7.93
CA ARG A 71 16.65 -3.24 -6.62
C ARG A 71 15.15 -2.98 -6.68
N ILE A 72 14.66 -2.35 -7.76
CA ILE A 72 13.23 -2.11 -7.97
C ILE A 72 12.49 -3.44 -8.14
N CYS A 73 13.00 -4.36 -8.99
CA CYS A 73 12.40 -5.69 -9.15
C CYS A 73 12.32 -6.45 -7.83
N LYS A 74 13.44 -6.58 -7.11
CA LYS A 74 13.48 -7.24 -5.80
C LYS A 74 12.45 -6.66 -4.84
N ARG A 75 12.35 -5.33 -4.80
CA ARG A 75 11.43 -4.63 -3.91
C ARG A 75 9.97 -4.89 -4.29
N ALA A 76 9.63 -4.87 -5.58
CA ALA A 76 8.28 -5.16 -6.05
C ALA A 76 7.85 -6.58 -5.66
N GLN A 77 8.73 -7.57 -5.87
CA GLN A 77 8.54 -8.96 -5.42
C GLN A 77 8.40 -9.09 -3.90
N GLN A 78 9.22 -8.33 -3.16
CA GLN A 78 9.31 -8.43 -1.71
C GLN A 78 8.10 -7.83 -0.98
N LEU A 79 7.64 -6.67 -1.43
CA LEU A 79 6.63 -5.87 -0.74
C LEU A 79 5.24 -6.02 -1.32
N HIS A 80 5.16 -6.19 -2.64
CA HIS A 80 3.90 -6.20 -3.38
C HIS A 80 3.57 -7.56 -3.97
N GLY A 81 4.42 -8.57 -3.79
CA GLY A 81 4.18 -9.90 -4.35
C GLY A 81 4.02 -9.90 -5.87
N LEU A 82 4.55 -8.89 -6.55
CA LEU A 82 4.44 -8.77 -7.99
C LEU A 82 5.44 -9.71 -8.64
N ASN A 83 5.04 -10.37 -9.73
CA ASN A 83 6.01 -10.96 -10.65
C ASN A 83 6.73 -9.83 -11.36
N THR A 84 8.06 -9.91 -11.45
CA THR A 84 8.83 -8.88 -12.13
C THR A 84 9.55 -9.41 -13.34
N MET A 85 9.58 -8.60 -14.39
CA MET A 85 10.43 -8.80 -15.56
C MET A 85 11.55 -7.77 -15.55
N LEU A 86 12.79 -8.25 -15.60
CA LEU A 86 13.96 -7.38 -15.71
C LEU A 86 14.33 -7.24 -17.17
N HIS A 87 14.39 -6.00 -17.68
CA HIS A 87 15.01 -5.78 -18.99
C HIS A 87 16.51 -6.05 -18.88
N LEU A 88 17.08 -6.66 -19.91
CA LEU A 88 18.51 -6.88 -20.00
C LEU A 88 18.96 -6.63 -21.43
N THR A 89 19.82 -5.62 -21.62
CA THR A 89 20.46 -5.32 -22.90
C THR A 89 21.82 -5.99 -22.96
N CYS A 90 22.23 -6.50 -24.12
CA CYS A 90 23.55 -7.14 -24.27
C CYS A 90 24.61 -6.25 -24.91
N MET A 91 24.23 -5.19 -25.64
CA MET A 91 25.17 -4.26 -26.25
C MET A 91 26.01 -3.55 -25.19
N SER A 92 27.31 -3.44 -25.49
CA SER A 92 28.33 -2.83 -24.62
C SER A 92 28.46 -3.50 -23.25
N MET A 93 28.20 -4.81 -23.15
CA MET A 93 28.48 -5.63 -21.97
C MET A 93 29.25 -6.90 -22.35
N THR A 94 30.21 -7.28 -21.51
CA THR A 94 30.93 -8.56 -21.63
C THR A 94 30.04 -9.74 -21.21
N ARG A 95 30.39 -10.96 -21.66
CA ARG A 95 29.73 -12.19 -21.21
C ARG A 95 29.82 -12.36 -19.69
N GLU A 96 30.95 -12.00 -19.09
CA GLU A 96 31.17 -12.06 -17.64
C GLU A 96 30.22 -11.13 -16.88
N GLU A 97 30.06 -9.88 -17.32
CA GLU A 97 29.11 -8.93 -16.72
C GLU A 97 27.66 -9.43 -16.87
N LEU A 98 27.29 -9.95 -18.04
CA LEU A 98 25.96 -10.54 -18.27
C LEU A 98 25.70 -11.72 -17.31
N LYS A 99 26.70 -12.60 -17.13
CA LYS A 99 26.64 -13.73 -16.19
C LYS A 99 26.44 -13.24 -14.75
N GLN A 100 27.17 -12.21 -14.32
CA GLN A 100 27.02 -11.63 -12.99
C GLN A 100 25.63 -11.02 -12.77
N VAL A 101 25.09 -10.31 -13.77
CA VAL A 101 23.74 -9.72 -13.70
C VAL A 101 22.68 -10.80 -13.60
N LEU A 102 22.76 -11.84 -14.43
CA LEU A 102 21.80 -12.95 -14.42
C LEU A 102 21.85 -13.73 -13.10
N GLN A 103 23.05 -13.99 -12.58
CA GLN A 103 23.23 -14.60 -11.26
C GLN A 103 22.62 -13.73 -10.15
N SER A 104 22.87 -12.42 -10.18
CA SER A 104 22.32 -11.43 -9.26
C SER A 104 20.80 -11.32 -9.34
N ALA A 105 20.21 -11.48 -10.53
CA ALA A 105 18.76 -11.54 -10.75
C ALA A 105 18.17 -12.81 -10.12
N LYS A 106 18.80 -13.96 -10.36
CA LYS A 106 18.42 -15.27 -9.79
C LYS A 106 18.46 -15.26 -8.26
N GLU A 107 19.52 -14.75 -7.64
CA GLU A 107 19.63 -14.60 -6.18
C GLU A 107 18.56 -13.71 -5.56
N LYS A 108 18.02 -12.76 -6.34
CA LYS A 108 16.93 -11.89 -5.92
C LYS A 108 15.55 -12.49 -6.20
N GLY A 109 15.50 -13.71 -6.74
CA GLY A 109 14.28 -14.43 -7.07
C GLY A 109 13.59 -13.93 -8.34
N ILE A 110 14.25 -13.10 -9.15
CA ILE A 110 13.71 -12.68 -10.45
C ILE A 110 13.74 -13.89 -11.38
N GLN A 111 12.66 -14.11 -12.11
CA GLN A 111 12.48 -15.28 -12.98
C GLN A 111 12.12 -14.91 -14.42
N ASN A 112 11.87 -13.63 -14.72
CA ASN A 112 11.53 -13.20 -16.07
C ASN A 112 12.53 -12.16 -16.56
N ILE A 113 13.04 -12.34 -17.77
CA ILE A 113 13.98 -11.43 -18.43
C ILE A 113 13.38 -10.98 -19.76
N LEU A 114 13.35 -9.67 -20.01
CA LEU A 114 13.14 -9.16 -21.37
C LEU A 114 14.53 -9.00 -22.02
N ALA A 115 14.88 -9.93 -22.89
CA ALA A 115 16.17 -9.96 -23.58
C ALA A 115 16.16 -9.00 -24.77
N LEU A 116 17.01 -7.98 -24.70
CA LEU A 116 17.10 -6.90 -25.66
C LEU A 116 18.53 -6.78 -26.21
N ARG A 117 18.65 -6.25 -27.42
CA ARG A 117 19.94 -5.83 -27.95
C ARG A 117 20.45 -4.63 -27.14
N GLY A 118 19.61 -3.60 -27.04
CA GLY A 118 19.99 -2.26 -26.57
C GLY A 118 20.53 -1.41 -27.72
N ASP A 119 20.47 -0.09 -27.53
CA ASP A 119 21.01 0.87 -28.49
C ASP A 119 22.52 1.01 -28.28
N VAL A 120 23.25 1.32 -29.35
CA VAL A 120 24.67 1.68 -29.25
C VAL A 120 24.77 3.00 -28.48
N PRO A 121 25.45 3.04 -27.32
CA PRO A 121 25.61 4.29 -26.57
C PRO A 121 26.31 5.34 -27.43
N GLN A 122 25.94 6.61 -27.27
CA GLN A 122 26.60 7.71 -27.99
C GLN A 122 28.09 7.74 -27.63
N GLY A 123 28.97 7.46 -28.61
CA GLY A 123 30.42 7.33 -28.40
C GLY A 123 30.91 5.97 -27.87
N GLY A 124 30.01 4.99 -27.67
CA GLY A 124 30.35 3.64 -27.22
C GLY A 124 30.91 2.77 -28.34
N LYS A 125 31.95 1.98 -28.04
CA LYS A 125 32.47 0.93 -28.95
C LYS A 125 31.81 -0.42 -28.63
N LYS A 126 31.78 -1.31 -29.63
CA LYS A 126 31.54 -2.74 -29.37
C LYS A 126 32.62 -3.23 -28.40
N VAL A 127 32.22 -4.00 -27.42
CA VAL A 127 33.14 -4.58 -26.43
C VAL A 127 33.64 -5.91 -26.99
N ASP A 128 34.94 -6.14 -26.92
CA ASP A 128 35.53 -7.42 -27.31
C ASP A 128 34.91 -8.54 -26.46
N ASN A 129 34.56 -9.66 -27.11
CA ASN A 129 33.86 -10.79 -26.49
C ASN A 129 32.45 -10.47 -25.92
N GLY A 130 31.82 -9.37 -26.38
CA GLY A 130 30.41 -9.05 -26.11
C GLY A 130 29.41 -9.80 -27.00
N LEU A 131 28.11 -9.54 -26.80
CA LEU A 131 27.03 -10.04 -27.67
C LEU A 131 26.47 -8.90 -28.53
N ASN A 132 26.16 -9.19 -29.80
CA ASN A 132 25.75 -8.16 -30.76
C ASN A 132 24.24 -8.13 -31.01
N TYR A 133 23.55 -9.26 -30.82
CA TYR A 133 22.12 -9.37 -31.09
C TYR A 133 21.36 -9.96 -29.92
N ALA A 134 20.08 -9.60 -29.81
CA ALA A 134 19.21 -10.14 -28.76
C ALA A 134 19.09 -11.67 -28.82
N VAL A 135 19.17 -12.29 -30.01
CA VAL A 135 19.17 -13.75 -30.17
C VAL A 135 20.38 -14.39 -29.48
N ASP A 136 21.54 -13.74 -29.48
CA ASP A 136 22.73 -14.22 -28.78
C ASP A 136 22.52 -14.20 -27.28
N LEU A 137 21.84 -13.16 -26.77
CA LEU A 137 21.48 -13.06 -25.36
C LEU A 137 20.49 -14.16 -24.95
N VAL A 138 19.48 -14.46 -25.78
CA VAL A 138 18.54 -15.57 -25.53
C VAL A 138 19.31 -16.89 -25.41
N LYS A 139 20.17 -17.21 -26.39
CA LYS A 139 21.02 -18.41 -26.39
C LYS A 139 21.93 -18.46 -25.16
N PHE A 140 22.56 -17.32 -24.82
CA PHE A 140 23.45 -17.20 -23.67
C PHE A 140 22.72 -17.50 -22.35
N ILE A 141 21.54 -16.90 -22.13
CA ILE A 141 20.72 -17.15 -20.93
C ILE A 141 20.32 -18.63 -20.84
N LYS A 142 19.84 -19.23 -21.94
CA LYS A 142 19.45 -20.65 -21.97
C LYS A 142 20.64 -21.57 -21.68
N ASN A 143 21.83 -21.26 -22.20
CA ASN A 143 23.02 -22.06 -21.95
C ASN A 143 23.44 -22.07 -20.47
N ILE A 144 23.47 -20.89 -19.82
CA ILE A 144 24.01 -20.78 -18.46
C ILE A 144 22.97 -21.07 -17.36
N HIS A 145 21.69 -20.85 -17.63
CA HIS A 145 20.62 -20.94 -16.63
C HIS A 145 19.49 -21.91 -17.00
N LYS A 146 19.58 -22.59 -18.16
CA LYS A 146 18.59 -23.56 -18.65
C LYS A 146 17.19 -22.94 -18.58
N ASP A 147 16.25 -23.63 -17.95
CA ASP A 147 14.86 -23.20 -17.81
C ASP A 147 14.59 -22.49 -16.47
N TYR A 148 15.59 -21.81 -15.91
CA TYR A 148 15.34 -20.96 -14.73
C TYR A 148 14.57 -19.69 -15.07
N PHE A 149 14.91 -19.05 -16.20
CA PHE A 149 14.30 -17.81 -16.64
C PHE A 149 13.25 -18.06 -17.73
N GLY A 150 12.09 -17.42 -17.58
CA GLY A 150 11.22 -17.09 -18.69
C GLY A 150 11.81 -15.92 -19.47
N ILE A 151 11.88 -16.05 -20.79
CA ILE A 151 12.56 -15.09 -21.66
C ILE A 151 11.53 -14.43 -22.57
N CYS A 152 11.38 -13.11 -22.46
CA CYS A 152 10.62 -12.32 -23.41
C CYS A 152 11.58 -11.63 -24.39
N VAL A 153 11.10 -11.33 -25.60
CA VAL A 153 11.83 -10.52 -26.58
C VAL A 153 10.95 -9.43 -27.17
N ALA A 154 11.58 -8.35 -27.64
CA ALA A 154 10.86 -7.27 -28.34
C ALA A 154 10.47 -7.68 -29.77
N GLY A 155 9.29 -7.24 -30.20
CA GLY A 155 8.81 -7.28 -31.59
C GLY A 155 8.37 -5.90 -32.07
N TYR A 156 8.40 -5.64 -33.38
CA TYR A 156 8.14 -4.32 -33.97
C TYR A 156 7.02 -4.43 -35.01
N PRO A 157 5.77 -4.04 -34.69
CA PRO A 157 4.63 -4.23 -35.60
C PRO A 157 4.76 -3.53 -36.95
N GLU A 158 5.52 -2.44 -37.00
CA GLU A 158 5.82 -1.65 -38.20
C GLU A 158 7.24 -1.92 -38.74
N GLY A 159 7.96 -2.90 -38.18
CA GLY A 159 9.35 -3.21 -38.48
C GLY A 159 10.36 -2.38 -37.68
N HIS A 160 11.50 -2.97 -37.36
CA HIS A 160 12.62 -2.26 -36.74
C HIS A 160 13.29 -1.29 -37.74
N GLU A 161 13.65 -0.08 -37.30
CA GLU A 161 14.18 0.96 -38.20
C GLU A 161 15.52 0.59 -38.88
N GLU A 162 16.34 -0.22 -38.21
CA GLU A 162 17.61 -0.74 -38.76
C GLU A 162 17.45 -2.04 -39.56
N ALA A 163 16.23 -2.57 -39.73
CA ALA A 163 16.03 -3.79 -40.50
C ALA A 163 16.05 -3.50 -42.01
N GLU A 164 16.64 -4.43 -42.77
CA GLU A 164 16.69 -4.36 -44.25
C GLU A 164 15.30 -4.35 -44.89
N SER A 165 14.34 -5.06 -44.27
CA SER A 165 12.94 -5.13 -44.66
C SER A 165 12.10 -5.65 -43.50
N PHE A 166 10.80 -5.45 -43.58
CA PHE A 166 9.85 -5.98 -42.60
C PHE A 166 9.90 -7.52 -42.54
N GLU A 167 10.05 -8.19 -43.68
CA GLU A 167 10.18 -9.65 -43.80
C GLU A 167 11.45 -10.17 -43.12
N LYS A 168 12.57 -9.44 -43.27
CA LYS A 168 13.83 -9.78 -42.57
C LYS A 168 13.72 -9.58 -41.06
N ASP A 169 13.05 -8.52 -40.60
CA ASP A 169 12.81 -8.31 -39.17
C ASP A 169 11.98 -9.44 -38.56
N LEU A 170 10.93 -9.90 -39.26
CA LEU A 170 10.15 -11.08 -38.88
C LEU A 170 10.98 -12.37 -38.85
N PHE A 171 11.89 -12.55 -39.82
CA PHE A 171 12.81 -13.68 -39.82
C PHE A 171 13.74 -13.67 -38.59
N TYR A 172 14.32 -12.52 -38.22
CA TYR A 172 15.14 -12.41 -37.01
C TYR A 172 14.33 -12.55 -35.72
N LEU A 173 13.07 -12.08 -35.70
CA LEU A 173 12.13 -12.36 -34.62
C LEU A 173 11.92 -13.86 -34.44
N LYS A 174 11.67 -14.58 -35.53
CA LYS A 174 11.53 -16.05 -35.50
C LYS A 174 12.79 -16.71 -34.94
N GLN A 175 13.99 -16.27 -35.33
CA GLN A 175 15.22 -16.82 -34.74
C GLN A 175 15.33 -16.61 -33.23
N LYS A 176 14.89 -15.44 -32.71
CA LYS A 176 14.83 -15.20 -31.25
C LYS A 176 13.88 -16.17 -30.56
N VAL A 177 12.72 -16.43 -31.16
CA VAL A 177 11.72 -17.39 -30.64
C VAL A 177 12.28 -18.81 -30.67
N ASP A 178 12.81 -19.24 -31.81
CA ASP A 178 13.37 -20.58 -32.00
C ASP A 178 14.59 -20.83 -31.10
N ALA A 179 15.35 -19.79 -30.74
CA ALA A 179 16.43 -19.85 -29.75
C ALA A 179 15.96 -20.07 -28.30
N GLY A 180 14.65 -19.96 -28.03
CA GLY A 180 14.06 -20.24 -26.73
C GLY A 180 13.39 -19.05 -26.04
N ALA A 181 12.96 -18.02 -26.79
CA ALA A 181 12.09 -16.99 -26.23
C ALA A 181 10.66 -17.50 -26.05
N ASP A 182 10.07 -17.20 -24.90
CA ASP A 182 8.78 -17.72 -24.45
C ASP A 182 7.61 -16.78 -24.79
N MET A 183 7.85 -15.47 -24.97
CA MET A 183 6.83 -14.46 -25.25
C MET A 183 7.41 -13.26 -26.02
N ILE A 184 6.58 -12.59 -26.80
CA ILE A 184 6.93 -11.34 -27.49
C ILE A 184 6.14 -10.19 -26.87
N ILE A 185 6.82 -9.08 -26.55
CA ILE A 185 6.17 -7.80 -26.24
C ILE A 185 6.46 -6.86 -27.40
N THR A 186 5.42 -6.27 -27.99
CA THR A 186 5.59 -5.39 -29.16
C THR A 186 5.95 -3.98 -28.75
N GLN A 187 6.70 -3.28 -29.59
CA GLN A 187 6.75 -1.82 -29.60
C GLN A 187 5.33 -1.23 -29.67
N MET A 188 5.17 0.00 -29.18
CA MET A 188 3.92 0.73 -29.25
C MET A 188 3.46 0.99 -30.70
N PHE A 189 2.15 1.05 -30.88
CA PHE A 189 1.46 1.37 -32.12
C PHE A 189 0.18 2.14 -31.78
N PHE A 190 -0.41 2.83 -32.76
CA PHE A 190 -1.62 3.64 -32.57
C PHE A 190 -2.81 3.22 -33.44
N ASP A 191 -2.62 2.23 -34.32
CA ASP A 191 -3.67 1.58 -35.10
C ASP A 191 -3.74 0.08 -34.74
N PRO A 192 -4.84 -0.43 -34.17
CA PRO A 192 -5.06 -1.86 -33.94
C PRO A 192 -4.77 -2.75 -35.14
N ASN A 193 -5.09 -2.30 -36.37
CA ASN A 193 -4.94 -3.11 -37.57
C ASN A 193 -3.48 -3.45 -37.87
N ILE A 194 -2.55 -2.54 -37.54
CA ILE A 194 -1.11 -2.77 -37.67
C ILE A 194 -0.70 -3.98 -36.81
N PHE A 195 -1.13 -3.99 -35.55
CA PHE A 195 -0.84 -5.10 -34.64
C PHE A 195 -1.51 -6.41 -35.08
N LEU A 196 -2.76 -6.38 -35.50
CA LEU A 196 -3.49 -7.58 -35.92
C LEU A 196 -2.86 -8.21 -37.17
N ASN A 197 -2.47 -7.38 -38.15
CA ASN A 197 -1.74 -7.83 -39.33
C ASN A 197 -0.36 -8.39 -38.96
N TYR A 198 0.37 -7.72 -38.07
CA TYR A 198 1.65 -8.23 -37.55
C TYR A 198 1.50 -9.59 -36.85
N LYS A 199 0.49 -9.75 -35.99
CA LYS A 199 0.17 -11.02 -35.33
C LYS A 199 -0.12 -12.11 -36.35
N LYS A 200 -0.92 -11.82 -37.39
CA LYS A 200 -1.21 -12.76 -38.50
C LYS A 200 0.08 -13.21 -39.21
N LYS A 201 0.93 -12.28 -39.65
CA LYS A 201 2.19 -12.59 -40.32
C LYS A 201 3.16 -13.38 -39.43
N CYS A 202 3.21 -13.09 -38.13
CA CYS A 202 3.98 -13.90 -37.18
C CYS A 202 3.47 -15.36 -37.10
N ARG A 203 2.14 -15.56 -37.13
CA ARG A 203 1.56 -16.91 -37.16
C ARG A 203 1.87 -17.65 -38.46
N GLU A 204 1.84 -16.97 -39.61
CA GLU A 204 2.16 -17.55 -40.92
C GLU A 204 3.59 -18.13 -40.99
N ILE A 205 4.56 -17.48 -40.32
CA ILE A 205 5.94 -17.98 -40.22
C ILE A 205 6.17 -18.98 -39.06
N GLY A 206 5.10 -19.40 -38.39
CA GLY A 206 5.15 -20.45 -37.37
C GLY A 206 5.54 -19.98 -35.96
N ILE A 207 5.53 -18.68 -35.66
CA ILE A 207 5.67 -18.20 -34.28
C ILE A 207 4.40 -18.59 -33.51
N LYS A 208 4.56 -19.39 -32.44
CA LYS A 208 3.43 -19.90 -31.62
C LYS A 208 3.35 -19.32 -30.21
N CYS A 209 4.40 -18.62 -29.75
CA CYS A 209 4.36 -17.96 -28.44
C CYS A 209 3.37 -16.77 -28.44
N PRO A 210 2.90 -16.31 -27.27
CA PRO A 210 2.05 -15.13 -27.18
C PRO A 210 2.76 -13.87 -27.68
N ILE A 211 1.98 -13.00 -28.32
CA ILE A 211 2.44 -11.71 -28.84
C ILE A 211 1.58 -10.65 -28.16
N ILE A 212 2.20 -9.88 -27.27
CA ILE A 212 1.50 -8.98 -26.36
C ILE A 212 1.64 -7.55 -26.88
N PRO A 213 0.51 -6.86 -27.18
CA PRO A 213 0.53 -5.50 -27.67
C PRO A 213 1.06 -4.53 -26.60
N GLY A 214 2.09 -3.77 -26.97
CA GLY A 214 2.57 -2.63 -26.21
C GLY A 214 1.71 -1.39 -26.44
N ILE A 215 1.19 -0.80 -25.37
CA ILE A 215 0.26 0.34 -25.40
C ILE A 215 0.86 1.50 -24.63
N MET A 216 1.13 2.61 -25.32
CA MET A 216 1.63 3.84 -24.70
C MET A 216 0.48 4.87 -24.53
N PRO A 217 0.10 5.24 -23.30
CA PRO A 217 -0.85 6.31 -23.09
C PRO A 217 -0.31 7.69 -23.48
N ILE A 218 -1.17 8.50 -24.10
CA ILE A 218 -0.86 9.90 -24.44
C ILE A 218 -1.00 10.75 -23.17
N MET A 219 0.12 11.22 -22.63
CA MET A 219 0.15 11.99 -21.37
C MET A 219 0.34 13.49 -21.58
N THR A 220 1.06 13.87 -22.63
CA THR A 220 1.31 15.27 -23.01
C THR A 220 1.44 15.35 -24.53
N TYR A 221 1.01 16.48 -25.12
CA TYR A 221 1.12 16.72 -26.55
C TYR A 221 2.58 16.64 -27.02
N SER A 222 3.47 17.44 -26.41
CA SER A 222 4.89 17.52 -26.81
C SER A 222 5.64 16.20 -26.56
N GLY A 223 5.32 15.49 -25.48
CA GLY A 223 5.93 14.19 -25.18
C GLY A 223 5.52 13.14 -26.20
N PHE A 224 4.25 13.13 -26.60
CA PHE A 224 3.72 12.25 -27.64
C PHE A 224 4.37 12.50 -28.99
N MET A 225 4.38 13.76 -29.48
CA MET A 225 4.97 14.11 -30.77
C MET A 225 6.47 13.77 -30.85
N ARG A 226 7.22 13.99 -29.76
CA ARG A 226 8.63 13.60 -29.69
C ARG A 226 8.80 12.10 -29.76
N MET A 227 7.96 11.34 -29.04
CA MET A 227 8.07 9.88 -28.99
C MET A 227 7.74 9.25 -30.33
N THR A 228 6.65 9.66 -30.97
CA THR A 228 6.22 9.12 -32.28
C THR A 228 7.24 9.43 -33.38
N LYS A 229 7.85 10.62 -33.34
CA LYS A 229 8.96 10.98 -34.23
C LYS A 229 10.20 10.12 -33.99
N PHE A 230 10.53 9.86 -32.72
CA PHE A 230 11.69 9.07 -32.34
C PHE A 230 11.54 7.61 -32.77
N THR A 231 10.36 7.01 -32.56
CA THR A 231 10.11 5.60 -32.91
C THR A 231 9.58 5.38 -34.32
N LYS A 232 9.29 6.45 -35.06
CA LYS A 232 8.80 6.44 -36.45
C LYS A 232 7.53 5.58 -36.63
N VAL A 233 6.66 5.57 -35.62
CA VAL A 233 5.39 4.82 -35.64
C VAL A 233 4.30 5.62 -36.34
N THR A 234 3.42 4.92 -37.05
CA THR A 234 2.29 5.54 -37.73
C THR A 234 1.23 5.96 -36.72
N VAL A 235 0.79 7.21 -36.80
CA VAL A 235 -0.30 7.75 -35.97
C VAL A 235 -1.50 8.07 -36.86
N PRO A 236 -2.68 7.45 -36.62
CA PRO A 236 -3.91 7.79 -37.32
C PRO A 236 -4.23 9.28 -37.25
N LYS A 237 -4.69 9.84 -38.37
CA LYS A 237 -5.04 11.26 -38.50
C LYS A 237 -6.08 11.71 -37.46
N GLU A 238 -7.02 10.83 -37.13
CA GLU A 238 -8.02 11.08 -36.09
C GLU A 238 -7.40 11.37 -34.71
N ILE A 239 -6.30 10.70 -34.38
CA ILE A 239 -5.57 10.92 -33.12
C ILE A 239 -4.83 12.25 -33.19
N THR A 240 -4.13 12.56 -34.29
CA THR A 240 -3.41 13.83 -34.43
C THR A 240 -4.37 15.02 -34.44
N ASP A 241 -5.45 14.97 -35.21
CA ASP A 241 -6.42 16.05 -35.33
C ASP A 241 -7.19 16.25 -34.02
N GLY A 242 -7.55 15.16 -33.33
CA GLY A 242 -8.19 15.23 -32.02
C GLY A 242 -7.28 15.82 -30.94
N LEU A 243 -6.00 15.44 -30.95
CA LEU A 243 -5.00 15.93 -30.00
C LEU A 243 -4.64 17.40 -30.25
N GLU A 244 -4.58 17.84 -31.51
CA GLU A 244 -4.30 19.23 -31.91
C GLU A 244 -5.33 20.20 -31.32
N LYS A 245 -6.62 19.81 -31.28
CA LYS A 245 -7.72 20.61 -30.71
C LYS A 245 -7.61 20.85 -29.21
N VAL A 246 -6.86 20.02 -28.49
CA VAL A 246 -6.74 20.08 -27.03
C VAL A 246 -5.31 20.37 -26.55
N LYS A 247 -4.36 20.60 -27.47
CA LYS A 247 -2.91 20.61 -27.19
C LYS A 247 -2.47 21.54 -26.05
N ASP A 248 -3.16 22.65 -25.86
CA ASP A 248 -2.83 23.67 -24.86
C ASP A 248 -3.43 23.39 -23.47
N ASP A 249 -4.35 22.43 -23.36
CA ASP A 249 -4.98 22.01 -22.10
C ASP A 249 -4.49 20.62 -21.67
N LYS A 250 -3.59 20.59 -20.68
CA LYS A 250 -2.98 19.36 -20.17
C LYS A 250 -4.01 18.36 -19.64
N VAL A 251 -5.11 18.81 -19.06
CA VAL A 251 -6.15 17.91 -18.52
C VAL A 251 -6.88 17.26 -19.68
N LYS A 252 -7.32 18.05 -20.67
CA LYS A 252 -7.99 17.54 -21.86
C LYS A 252 -7.10 16.62 -22.70
N VAL A 253 -5.80 16.90 -22.80
CA VAL A 253 -4.82 16.00 -23.44
C VAL A 253 -4.80 14.63 -22.77
N VAL A 254 -4.72 14.58 -21.43
CA VAL A 254 -4.72 13.31 -20.70
C VAL A 254 -6.06 12.59 -20.85
N ASP A 255 -7.17 13.32 -20.80
CA ASP A 255 -8.52 12.76 -20.97
C ASP A 255 -8.71 12.13 -22.36
N PHE A 256 -8.27 12.85 -23.40
CA PHE A 256 -8.23 12.34 -24.77
C PHE A 256 -7.35 11.09 -24.88
N GLY A 257 -6.14 11.15 -24.34
CA GLY A 257 -5.20 10.03 -24.35
C GLY A 257 -5.73 8.77 -23.66
N VAL A 258 -6.35 8.91 -22.50
CA VAL A 258 -6.99 7.80 -21.78
C VAL A 258 -8.12 7.21 -22.61
N SER A 259 -9.00 8.05 -23.18
CA SER A 259 -10.14 7.60 -23.99
C SER A 259 -9.68 6.83 -25.23
N THR A 260 -8.69 7.36 -25.94
CA THR A 260 -8.08 6.71 -27.13
C THR A 260 -7.47 5.37 -26.77
N CYS A 261 -6.71 5.26 -25.68
CA CYS A 261 -6.16 3.99 -25.23
C CYS A 261 -7.24 2.98 -24.83
N VAL A 262 -8.30 3.40 -24.15
CA VAL A 262 -9.40 2.51 -23.77
C VAL A 262 -10.06 1.93 -25.02
N LYS A 263 -10.39 2.76 -26.02
CA LYS A 263 -10.98 2.30 -27.29
C LYS A 263 -10.06 1.32 -28.03
N MET A 264 -8.77 1.64 -28.13
CA MET A 264 -7.77 0.79 -28.78
C MET A 264 -7.66 -0.57 -28.09
N CYS A 265 -7.54 -0.58 -26.76
CA CYS A 265 -7.48 -1.80 -25.98
C CYS A 265 -8.78 -2.62 -26.06
N GLN A 266 -9.96 -1.99 -26.03
CA GLN A 266 -11.24 -2.69 -26.20
C GLN A 266 -11.30 -3.42 -27.55
N ARG A 267 -10.85 -2.77 -28.62
CA ARG A 267 -10.78 -3.40 -29.94
C ARG A 267 -9.85 -4.61 -29.94
N LEU A 268 -8.63 -4.46 -29.42
CA LEU A 268 -7.67 -5.57 -29.32
C LEU A 268 -8.22 -6.75 -28.50
N ILE A 269 -8.92 -6.46 -27.39
CA ILE A 269 -9.56 -7.49 -26.55
C ILE A 269 -10.64 -8.24 -27.32
N GLN A 270 -11.50 -7.53 -28.07
CA GLN A 270 -12.52 -8.14 -28.91
C GLN A 270 -11.92 -9.05 -30.00
N ASP A 271 -10.75 -8.67 -30.52
CA ASP A 271 -9.99 -9.46 -31.50
C ASP A 271 -9.13 -10.59 -30.86
N GLY A 272 -9.31 -10.86 -29.55
CA GLY A 272 -8.76 -12.04 -28.89
C GLY A 272 -7.27 -11.95 -28.54
N VAL A 273 -6.78 -10.77 -28.14
CA VAL A 273 -5.45 -10.70 -27.52
C VAL A 273 -5.45 -11.33 -26.12
N GLU A 274 -4.37 -12.04 -25.82
CA GLU A 274 -4.20 -12.77 -24.56
C GLU A 274 -3.91 -11.82 -23.38
N GLY A 275 -3.30 -10.67 -23.65
CA GLY A 275 -2.97 -9.67 -22.63
C GLY A 275 -2.62 -8.30 -23.22
N ILE A 276 -2.40 -7.32 -22.36
CA ILE A 276 -2.00 -5.95 -22.75
C ILE A 276 -0.78 -5.51 -21.93
N HIS A 277 0.22 -4.93 -22.59
CA HIS A 277 1.39 -4.37 -21.93
C HIS A 277 1.34 -2.84 -21.96
N ILE A 278 1.27 -2.18 -20.80
CA ILE A 278 1.11 -0.71 -20.73
C ILE A 278 2.45 -0.06 -20.36
N TYR A 279 2.94 0.82 -21.24
CA TYR A 279 4.06 1.71 -20.95
C TYR A 279 3.61 2.82 -20.00
N CYS A 280 3.74 2.61 -18.69
CA CYS A 280 3.14 3.52 -17.70
C CYS A 280 3.81 4.90 -17.64
N LEU A 281 5.01 5.05 -18.21
CA LEU A 281 5.83 6.26 -18.12
C LEU A 281 6.01 6.75 -16.67
N ASN A 282 6.11 5.80 -15.73
CA ASN A 282 6.11 6.06 -14.30
C ASN A 282 4.91 6.91 -13.84
N GLN A 283 3.71 6.75 -14.40
CA GLN A 283 2.47 7.40 -13.97
C GLN A 283 1.46 6.37 -13.45
N TYR A 284 0.63 6.80 -12.49
CA TYR A 284 -0.41 5.95 -11.89
C TYR A 284 -1.82 6.34 -12.37
N LYS A 285 -2.22 7.60 -12.19
CA LYS A 285 -3.63 8.02 -12.42
C LYS A 285 -4.16 7.70 -13.83
N PRO A 286 -3.43 7.97 -14.92
CA PRO A 286 -3.94 7.65 -16.26
C PRO A 286 -4.06 6.12 -16.47
N VAL A 287 -3.11 5.34 -15.95
CA VAL A 287 -3.14 3.87 -15.99
C VAL A 287 -4.34 3.33 -15.22
N GLU A 288 -4.58 3.83 -13.99
CA GLU A 288 -5.78 3.49 -13.21
C GLU A 288 -7.07 3.76 -13.99
N ARG A 289 -7.16 4.91 -14.68
CA ARG A 289 -8.33 5.25 -15.50
C ARG A 289 -8.51 4.33 -16.69
N ILE A 290 -7.42 3.95 -17.36
CA ILE A 290 -7.45 2.98 -18.47
C ILE A 290 -7.95 1.63 -17.97
N ILE A 291 -7.34 1.08 -16.92
CA ILE A 291 -7.73 -0.22 -16.35
C ILE A 291 -9.19 -0.22 -15.89
N LYS A 292 -9.65 0.85 -15.23
CA LYS A 292 -11.07 1.01 -14.86
C LYS A 292 -11.99 1.11 -16.09
N GLY A 293 -11.60 1.88 -17.10
CA GLY A 293 -12.39 2.08 -18.33
C GLY A 293 -12.53 0.79 -19.15
N LEU A 294 -11.53 -0.09 -19.10
CA LEU A 294 -11.60 -1.40 -19.74
C LEU A 294 -12.48 -2.40 -18.98
N SER A 295 -12.90 -2.06 -17.75
CA SER A 295 -13.52 -3.01 -16.82
C SER A 295 -12.68 -4.27 -16.60
N LEU A 296 -11.39 -4.23 -16.99
CA LEU A 296 -10.39 -5.22 -16.67
C LEU A 296 -9.93 -4.96 -15.25
N ARG A 297 -10.75 -5.29 -14.26
CA ARG A 297 -10.12 -5.82 -13.04
C ARG A 297 -9.70 -7.22 -13.43
N SER A 298 -8.43 -7.57 -13.24
CA SER A 298 -7.99 -8.96 -13.41
C SER A 298 -9.00 -9.85 -12.67
N SER A 299 -9.91 -10.48 -13.41
CA SER A 299 -11.14 -10.99 -12.82
C SER A 299 -10.88 -12.20 -11.93
N ARG A 300 -9.67 -12.78 -11.95
CA ARG A 300 -9.29 -13.92 -11.12
C ARG A 300 -7.84 -13.97 -10.66
N TYR A 301 -7.08 -12.86 -10.61
CA TYR A 301 -5.87 -12.86 -9.76
C TYR A 301 -6.27 -12.76 -8.29
N ARG A 302 -6.90 -13.83 -7.81
CA ARG A 302 -7.34 -13.94 -6.42
C ARG A 302 -6.09 -13.84 -5.57
N ARG A 303 -6.07 -12.83 -4.70
CA ARG A 303 -5.02 -12.74 -3.69
C ARG A 303 -5.05 -14.07 -2.95
N SER A 304 -3.92 -14.77 -2.89
CA SER A 304 -3.84 -16.02 -2.13
C SER A 304 -4.20 -15.81 -0.64
N TYR A 305 -3.99 -14.59 -0.13
CA TYR A 305 -4.16 -14.17 1.27
C TYR A 305 -4.71 -12.73 1.32
N PRO A 306 -5.22 -12.24 2.47
CA PRO A 306 -5.65 -10.84 2.65
C PRO A 306 -4.56 -9.78 2.38
N TRP A 307 -3.29 -10.19 2.29
CA TRP A 307 -2.15 -9.39 1.87
C TRP A 307 -1.40 -10.10 0.75
N ARG A 308 -0.57 -9.35 0.03
CA ARG A 308 0.28 -9.93 -1.01
C ARG A 308 1.47 -10.64 -0.40
N ARG A 309 1.60 -11.92 -0.73
CA ARG A 309 2.76 -12.73 -0.34
C ARG A 309 3.98 -12.28 -1.09
N SER A 310 5.13 -12.32 -0.42
CA SER A 310 6.39 -12.10 -1.10
C SER A 310 6.67 -13.26 -2.05
N THR A 311 7.08 -12.95 -3.29
CA THR A 311 7.54 -13.96 -4.25
C THR A 311 8.99 -14.40 -3.99
N ILE A 312 9.68 -13.81 -3.00
CA ILE A 312 11.02 -14.24 -2.59
C ILE A 312 10.96 -15.65 -2.00
N GLN A 313 11.78 -16.55 -2.53
CA GLN A 313 11.81 -17.99 -2.18
C GLN A 313 11.82 -18.25 -0.67
N LYS A 314 12.68 -17.57 0.11
CA LYS A 314 12.79 -17.74 1.57
C LYS A 314 11.47 -17.46 2.31
N ARG A 315 10.63 -16.57 1.77
CA ARG A 315 9.34 -16.16 2.34
C ARG A 315 8.14 -16.79 1.67
N ARG A 316 8.33 -17.59 0.63
CA ARG A 316 7.24 -18.21 -0.11
C ARG A 316 6.34 -19.02 0.83
N GLY A 317 6.88 -19.64 1.87
CA GLY A 317 6.06 -20.36 2.87
C GLY A 317 5.23 -19.50 3.82
N GLU A 318 5.41 -18.18 3.87
CA GLU A 318 4.72 -17.33 4.85
C GLU A 318 3.22 -17.21 4.56
N THR A 319 2.39 -17.60 5.53
CA THR A 319 0.91 -17.61 5.39
C THR A 319 0.17 -16.89 6.52
N ILE A 320 0.87 -16.48 7.60
CA ILE A 320 0.25 -15.84 8.78
C ILE A 320 1.04 -14.58 9.14
N ARG A 321 0.33 -13.48 9.41
CA ARG A 321 0.91 -12.22 9.89
C ARG A 321 0.08 -11.58 11.01
N PRO A 322 0.72 -10.87 11.96
CA PRO A 322 0.01 -9.99 12.89
C PRO A 322 -0.65 -8.83 12.12
N VAL A 323 -1.88 -8.48 12.51
CA VAL A 323 -2.70 -7.43 11.87
C VAL A 323 -2.06 -6.04 11.94
N PHE A 324 -1.18 -5.79 12.90
CA PHE A 324 -0.64 -4.46 13.23
C PHE A 324 0.06 -3.76 12.06
N TRP A 325 0.74 -4.53 11.19
CA TRP A 325 1.43 -3.99 10.02
C TRP A 325 0.63 -4.10 8.71
N ALA A 326 -0.70 -4.31 8.78
CA ALA A 326 -1.56 -4.39 7.59
C ALA A 326 -1.39 -3.19 6.64
N TYR A 327 -1.09 -2.01 7.18
CA TYR A 327 -0.84 -0.78 6.42
C TYR A 327 0.63 -0.35 6.35
N ARG A 328 1.54 -1.14 6.93
CA ARG A 328 3.00 -0.88 6.93
C ARG A 328 3.80 -2.14 6.55
N PRO A 329 3.50 -2.81 5.41
CA PRO A 329 4.14 -4.07 5.04
C PRO A 329 5.65 -3.94 4.87
N GLU A 330 6.15 -2.77 4.46
CA GLU A 330 7.59 -2.54 4.36
C GLU A 330 8.30 -2.61 5.72
N SER A 331 7.67 -2.09 6.78
CA SER A 331 8.25 -2.18 8.13
C SER A 331 8.26 -3.63 8.60
N TYR A 332 7.14 -4.35 8.47
CA TYR A 332 7.08 -5.76 8.83
C TYR A 332 8.15 -6.61 8.14
N ILE A 333 8.31 -6.40 6.83
CA ILE A 333 9.35 -7.11 6.07
C ILE A 333 10.75 -6.73 6.55
N TYR A 334 11.01 -5.45 6.86
CA TYR A 334 12.28 -5.03 7.44
C TYR A 334 12.55 -5.74 8.78
N LEU A 335 11.57 -5.76 9.67
CA LEU A 335 11.69 -6.32 11.01
C LEU A 335 11.94 -7.83 10.98
N THR A 336 11.39 -8.52 10.00
CA THR A 336 11.44 -9.98 9.88
C THR A 336 12.47 -10.47 8.84
N ASN A 337 13.25 -9.58 8.19
CA ASN A 337 14.14 -9.97 7.08
C ASN A 337 15.26 -10.95 7.46
N LYS A 338 15.61 -11.03 8.74
CA LYS A 338 16.63 -11.94 9.28
C LYS A 338 16.06 -13.30 9.71
N TRP A 339 14.75 -13.49 9.70
CA TRP A 339 14.16 -14.79 10.05
C TRP A 339 14.61 -15.87 9.09
N GLU A 340 14.89 -17.06 9.63
CA GLU A 340 15.28 -18.24 8.86
C GLU A 340 14.06 -19.02 8.37
N SER A 341 13.01 -19.10 9.20
CA SER A 341 11.72 -19.70 8.87
C SER A 341 10.57 -18.73 9.11
N PHE A 342 9.48 -18.90 8.35
CA PHE A 342 8.27 -18.08 8.43
C PHE A 342 7.05 -18.93 8.84
N PRO A 343 6.07 -18.35 9.56
CA PRO A 343 4.83 -19.04 9.95
C PRO A 343 4.05 -19.59 8.75
N LYS A 344 3.58 -20.85 8.84
CA LYS A 344 2.88 -21.57 7.75
C LYS A 344 1.45 -22.04 8.07
N GLN A 345 1.19 -22.43 9.31
CA GLN A 345 -0.10 -23.00 9.75
C GLN A 345 -0.51 -22.45 11.11
N GLU A 346 0.49 -22.21 11.96
CA GLU A 346 0.29 -21.60 13.26
C GLU A 346 1.31 -20.48 13.52
N TRP A 347 0.88 -19.54 14.37
CA TRP A 347 1.73 -18.50 14.91
C TRP A 347 2.14 -18.87 16.34
N ASN A 348 3.40 -19.24 16.51
CA ASN A 348 3.97 -19.42 17.85
C ASN A 348 4.70 -18.14 18.27
N GLY A 349 4.03 -17.34 19.12
CA GLY A 349 4.58 -16.08 19.67
C GLY A 349 5.78 -16.27 20.61
N ASN A 350 6.06 -17.49 21.07
CA ASN A 350 7.22 -17.84 21.91
C ASN A 350 8.41 -18.36 21.09
N ASN A 351 8.35 -18.33 19.76
CA ASN A 351 9.40 -18.89 18.93
C ASN A 351 10.70 -18.08 19.06
N THR A 352 11.70 -18.65 19.73
CA THR A 352 13.00 -18.03 20.03
C THR A 352 13.89 -17.81 18.80
N VAL A 353 13.61 -18.51 17.69
CA VAL A 353 14.32 -18.37 16.40
C VAL A 353 13.81 -17.15 15.61
N ARG A 354 12.59 -16.69 15.88
CA ARG A 354 11.93 -15.58 15.16
C ARG A 354 12.02 -14.26 15.92
N LYS A 355 13.23 -13.74 16.10
CA LYS A 355 13.44 -12.43 16.75
C LYS A 355 13.21 -11.29 15.77
N PHE A 356 12.27 -10.40 16.10
CA PHE A 356 12.09 -9.14 15.37
C PHE A 356 13.34 -8.26 15.54
N ARG A 357 13.78 -7.60 14.46
CA ARG A 357 14.85 -6.60 14.53
C ARG A 357 14.37 -5.35 15.26
N LYS A 358 15.29 -4.61 15.85
CA LYS A 358 15.02 -3.23 16.26
C LYS A 358 14.75 -2.38 15.03
N ILE A 359 13.66 -1.61 15.06
CA ILE A 359 13.36 -0.65 14.00
C ILE A 359 14.38 0.49 14.04
N LYS A 360 14.89 0.89 12.87
CA LYS A 360 15.83 2.02 12.77
C LYS A 360 15.08 3.31 12.42
N PRO A 361 15.47 4.47 12.97
CA PRO A 361 14.86 5.76 12.62
C PRO A 361 14.83 6.02 11.11
N LYS A 362 15.85 5.59 10.35
CA LYS A 362 15.86 5.72 8.88
C LYS A 362 14.69 5.02 8.18
N ILE A 363 14.16 3.92 8.75
CA ILE A 363 12.97 3.25 8.20
C ILE A 363 11.72 4.08 8.49
N LEU A 364 11.65 4.66 9.69
CA LEU A 364 10.53 5.47 10.16
C LEU A 364 10.54 6.90 9.61
N LYS A 365 11.69 7.46 9.22
CA LYS A 365 11.84 8.80 8.65
C LYS A 365 11.71 8.83 7.11
N LYS A 366 11.33 7.73 6.48
CA LYS A 366 11.18 7.69 5.02
C LYS A 366 10.18 8.73 4.56
N VAL A 367 10.49 9.44 3.47
CA VAL A 367 9.61 10.45 2.90
C VAL A 367 8.30 9.81 2.47
N HIS A 368 7.23 10.25 3.13
CA HIS A 368 5.85 9.85 2.88
C HIS A 368 5.09 11.03 2.25
N PRO A 369 4.10 10.82 1.33
CA PRO A 369 3.18 11.89 0.90
C PRO A 369 2.61 12.71 2.05
N TRP A 370 2.36 12.01 3.16
CA TRP A 370 1.94 12.57 4.43
C TRP A 370 2.82 13.76 4.86
N GLY A 371 4.15 13.61 4.89
CA GLY A 371 5.03 14.65 5.41
C GLY A 371 4.97 15.96 4.61
N SER A 372 4.93 15.87 3.28
CA SER A 372 4.75 17.05 2.42
C SER A 372 3.41 17.74 2.62
N PHE A 373 2.36 16.98 2.93
CA PHE A 373 1.03 17.50 3.20
C PHE A 373 0.95 18.13 4.60
N ALA A 374 1.50 17.48 5.60
CA ALA A 374 1.38 17.86 7.00
C ALA A 374 2.30 19.02 7.40
N LYS A 375 3.45 19.20 6.73
CA LYS A 375 4.43 20.26 7.06
C LYS A 375 3.82 21.67 7.06
N ASN A 376 2.84 21.92 6.19
CA ASN A 376 2.18 23.23 6.07
C ASN A 376 0.83 23.29 6.80
N ARG A 377 0.57 22.35 7.73
CA ARG A 377 -0.68 22.25 8.50
C ARG A 377 -0.35 22.09 9.99
N PRO A 378 -0.05 23.19 10.70
CA PRO A 378 0.22 23.14 12.13
C PRO A 378 -0.97 22.54 12.88
N VAL A 379 -0.69 21.78 13.94
CA VAL A 379 -1.69 21.13 14.79
C VAL A 379 -1.47 21.58 16.23
N ASN A 380 -2.28 22.51 16.72
CA ASN A 380 -2.05 23.20 17.99
C ASN A 380 -2.94 22.68 19.12
N SER A 381 -3.74 21.65 18.84
CA SER A 381 -4.70 21.06 19.74
C SER A 381 -5.02 19.62 19.30
N ILE A 382 -5.65 18.87 20.19
CA ILE A 382 -6.20 17.55 19.84
C ILE A 382 -7.32 17.66 18.78
N ASP A 383 -8.02 18.79 18.70
CA ASP A 383 -9.02 19.05 17.66
C ASP A 383 -8.39 19.10 16.26
N ASP A 384 -7.24 19.76 16.12
CA ASP A 384 -6.50 19.83 14.86
C ASP A 384 -6.01 18.44 14.43
N VAL A 385 -5.47 17.66 15.36
CA VAL A 385 -5.06 16.27 15.12
C VAL A 385 -6.26 15.43 14.70
N THR A 386 -7.39 15.57 15.41
CA THR A 386 -8.64 14.86 15.10
C THR A 386 -9.14 15.17 13.70
N LYS A 387 -9.07 16.45 13.29
CA LYS A 387 -9.47 16.89 11.95
C LYS A 387 -8.65 16.17 10.88
N ILE A 388 -7.34 16.04 11.06
CA ILE A 388 -6.47 15.29 10.13
C ILE A 388 -6.92 13.82 10.00
N PHE A 389 -7.20 13.14 11.11
CA PHE A 389 -7.68 11.76 11.07
C PHE A 389 -9.03 11.66 10.35
N LYS A 390 -9.92 12.63 10.57
CA LYS A 390 -11.21 12.70 9.87
C LYS A 390 -11.01 12.89 8.37
N ASP A 391 -10.20 13.85 7.96
CA ASP A 391 -9.89 14.16 6.56
C ASP A 391 -9.24 12.94 5.86
N PHE A 392 -8.53 12.08 6.61
CA PHE A 392 -7.99 10.83 6.08
C PHE A 392 -9.08 9.81 5.80
N VAL A 393 -9.95 9.59 6.78
CA VAL A 393 -11.03 8.60 6.68
C VAL A 393 -12.07 9.01 5.64
N THR A 394 -12.30 10.31 5.45
CA THR A 394 -13.18 10.85 4.39
C THR A 394 -12.51 10.90 3.01
N GLY A 395 -11.21 10.60 2.92
CA GLY A 395 -10.47 10.52 1.66
C GLY A 395 -9.96 11.87 1.12
N GLU A 396 -10.13 12.97 1.86
CA GLU A 396 -9.54 14.27 1.54
C GLU A 396 -8.00 14.19 1.55
N ILE A 397 -7.45 13.35 2.43
CA ILE A 397 -6.01 13.08 2.49
C ILE A 397 -5.72 11.61 2.26
N SER A 398 -4.60 11.34 1.60
CA SER A 398 -4.33 9.99 1.08
C SER A 398 -3.66 9.03 2.05
N SER A 399 -3.22 9.51 3.22
CA SER A 399 -2.42 8.72 4.17
C SER A 399 -2.22 9.49 5.48
N ILE A 400 -1.87 8.78 6.55
CA ILE A 400 -1.40 9.28 7.84
C ILE A 400 -0.15 8.47 8.27
N PRO A 401 0.60 8.81 9.35
CA PRO A 401 1.84 8.10 9.72
C PRO A 401 1.71 6.57 9.79
N TRP A 402 0.59 6.06 10.30
CA TRP A 402 0.34 4.62 10.46
C TRP A 402 -0.21 3.95 9.20
N VAL A 403 -0.78 4.71 8.27
CA VAL A 403 -1.47 4.19 7.09
C VAL A 403 -0.90 4.78 5.82
N GLU A 404 -0.07 4.00 5.11
CA GLU A 404 0.73 4.47 3.97
C GLU A 404 -0.03 4.57 2.63
N ARG A 405 -1.36 4.39 2.65
CA ARG A 405 -2.22 4.34 1.47
C ARG A 405 -3.62 4.88 1.77
N ARG A 406 -4.42 5.13 0.72
CA ARG A 406 -5.85 5.41 0.86
C ARG A 406 -6.59 4.18 1.36
N LEU A 407 -7.66 4.40 2.13
CA LEU A 407 -8.60 3.34 2.47
C LEU A 407 -9.31 2.88 1.19
N ASN A 408 -9.54 1.57 1.08
CA ASN A 408 -10.26 0.95 -0.03
C ASN A 408 -11.77 1.07 0.15
N LEU A 409 -12.52 0.95 -0.95
CA LEU A 409 -13.99 1.05 -0.97
C LEU A 409 -14.69 0.06 -0.04
N THR A 410 -14.03 -1.06 0.26
CA THR A 410 -14.53 -2.13 1.13
C THR A 410 -14.78 -1.67 2.56
N MET A 411 -14.23 -0.51 2.95
CA MET A 411 -14.42 0.09 4.27
C MET A 411 -15.62 1.04 4.33
N GLN A 412 -16.26 1.41 3.22
CA GLN A 412 -17.36 2.39 3.20
C GLN A 412 -18.47 2.13 4.24
N PRO A 413 -18.97 0.88 4.42
CA PRO A 413 -20.06 0.63 5.37
C PRO A 413 -19.74 0.94 6.83
N ILE A 414 -18.45 1.09 7.18
CA ILE A 414 -17.99 1.30 8.54
C ILE A 414 -17.44 2.71 8.79
N LEU A 415 -17.25 3.51 7.72
CA LEU A 415 -16.59 4.81 7.81
C LEU A 415 -17.36 5.78 8.70
N GLU A 416 -18.70 5.79 8.66
CA GLU A 416 -19.50 6.70 9.50
C GLU A 416 -19.23 6.48 10.99
N LYS A 417 -19.16 5.22 11.43
CA LYS A 417 -18.85 4.86 12.82
C LYS A 417 -17.43 5.24 13.21
N ILE A 418 -16.48 5.10 12.29
CA ILE A 418 -15.09 5.50 12.49
C ILE A 418 -14.97 7.02 12.59
N VAL A 419 -15.63 7.76 11.69
CA VAL A 419 -15.68 9.22 11.71
C VAL A 419 -16.29 9.72 13.02
N PHE A 420 -17.36 9.07 13.50
CA PHE A 420 -17.96 9.39 14.79
C PHE A 420 -16.98 9.19 15.95
N ALA A 421 -16.27 8.05 16.00
CA ALA A 421 -15.27 7.81 17.04
C ALA A 421 -14.11 8.82 16.99
N ILE A 422 -13.62 9.14 15.79
CA ILE A 422 -12.57 10.15 15.58
C ILE A 422 -13.04 11.51 16.07
N LYS A 423 -14.24 11.97 15.70
CA LYS A 423 -14.80 13.25 16.17
C LYS A 423 -14.81 13.34 17.70
N ASN A 424 -15.01 12.20 18.39
CA ASN A 424 -14.93 12.07 19.85
C ASN A 424 -13.53 11.64 20.36
N LYS A 425 -12.47 12.05 19.66
CA LYS A 425 -11.05 11.95 20.06
C LYS A 425 -10.51 10.53 20.23
N ILE A 426 -11.09 9.56 19.53
CA ILE A 426 -10.50 8.21 19.39
C ILE A 426 -9.73 8.16 18.07
N LEU A 427 -8.41 8.15 18.14
CA LEU A 427 -7.52 8.29 16.98
C LEU A 427 -7.25 6.91 16.34
N ILE A 428 -8.14 6.48 15.45
CA ILE A 428 -8.10 5.14 14.83
C ILE A 428 -6.98 5.04 13.79
N ILE A 429 -6.16 3.99 13.92
CA ILE A 429 -5.00 3.74 13.03
C ILE A 429 -5.07 2.39 12.30
N ASN A 430 -5.90 1.46 12.76
CA ASN A 430 -6.13 0.18 12.10
C ASN A 430 -7.53 -0.34 12.42
N PHE A 431 -8.15 -1.03 11.47
CA PHE A 431 -9.45 -1.65 11.65
C PHE A 431 -9.75 -2.67 10.54
N GLN A 432 -10.61 -3.64 10.83
CA GLN A 432 -11.18 -4.54 9.84
C GLN A 432 -12.65 -4.85 10.17
N PRO A 433 -13.51 -5.09 9.16
CA PRO A 433 -14.92 -5.38 9.38
C PRO A 433 -15.11 -6.82 9.89
N ARG A 434 -16.35 -7.10 10.30
CA ARG A 434 -16.82 -8.46 10.54
C ARG A 434 -17.23 -9.09 9.22
N LEU A 435 -16.83 -10.33 8.96
CA LEU A 435 -17.31 -11.12 7.84
C LEU A 435 -17.76 -12.50 8.37
N ASN A 436 -18.95 -12.94 7.96
CA ASN A 436 -19.50 -14.22 8.37
C ASN A 436 -19.76 -15.08 7.13
N GLY A 437 -18.81 -15.95 6.78
CA GLY A 437 -18.98 -16.93 5.70
C GLY A 437 -19.26 -16.30 4.34
N ILE A 438 -18.53 -15.25 3.98
CA ILE A 438 -18.64 -14.70 2.61
C ILE A 438 -17.90 -15.63 1.63
N LEU A 439 -18.35 -15.67 0.37
CA LEU A 439 -17.65 -16.45 -0.65
C LEU A 439 -16.21 -15.95 -0.87
N SER A 440 -15.29 -16.88 -1.08
CA SER A 440 -13.89 -16.61 -1.43
C SER A 440 -13.71 -15.80 -2.72
N GLU A 441 -14.74 -15.82 -3.55
CA GLU A 441 -14.94 -15.09 -4.81
C GLU A 441 -15.32 -13.63 -4.62
N ASN A 442 -15.68 -13.22 -3.40
CA ASN A 442 -16.21 -11.88 -3.15
C ASN A 442 -15.23 -10.80 -3.66
N GLN A 443 -15.72 -9.86 -4.47
CA GLN A 443 -14.87 -8.88 -5.14
C GLN A 443 -14.11 -7.94 -4.18
N LEU A 444 -14.60 -7.76 -2.97
CA LEU A 444 -14.06 -6.81 -2.00
C LEU A 444 -13.16 -7.49 -0.96
N HIS A 445 -13.58 -8.65 -0.48
CA HIS A 445 -12.95 -9.32 0.66
C HIS A 445 -12.44 -10.73 0.33
N GLY A 446 -12.67 -11.22 -0.89
CA GLY A 446 -12.28 -12.53 -1.37
C GLY A 446 -10.77 -12.75 -1.42
N PHE A 447 -10.34 -13.95 -1.03
CA PHE A 447 -8.97 -14.44 -1.14
C PHE A 447 -8.96 -15.98 -1.13
N GLY A 448 -7.85 -16.57 -1.58
CA GLY A 448 -7.63 -18.01 -1.59
C GLY A 448 -8.26 -18.74 -2.79
N GLY A 449 -8.58 -20.03 -2.61
CA GLY A 449 -9.08 -20.90 -3.67
C GLY A 449 -10.60 -20.78 -3.89
N PRO A 450 -11.15 -21.30 -5.00
CA PRO A 450 -12.57 -21.23 -5.27
C PRO A 450 -13.46 -22.10 -4.39
N GLY A 451 -14.71 -21.68 -4.26
CA GLY A 451 -15.75 -22.35 -3.47
C GLY A 451 -15.51 -22.30 -1.96
N GLY A 452 -14.59 -21.44 -1.50
CA GLY A 452 -14.30 -21.27 -0.08
C GLY A 452 -15.18 -20.23 0.61
N TYR A 453 -15.09 -20.21 1.94
CA TYR A 453 -15.77 -19.26 2.79
C TYR A 453 -14.76 -18.52 3.68
N ILE A 454 -14.91 -17.20 3.76
CA ILE A 454 -14.05 -16.29 4.51
C ILE A 454 -14.79 -15.72 5.71
N TYR A 455 -14.07 -15.63 6.82
CA TYR A 455 -14.55 -15.14 8.09
C TYR A 455 -13.60 -14.10 8.66
N GLN A 456 -14.15 -13.08 9.30
CA GLN A 456 -13.40 -12.04 10.00
C GLN A 456 -14.10 -11.67 11.30
N LYS A 457 -13.33 -11.64 12.39
CA LYS A 457 -13.69 -10.91 13.60
C LYS A 457 -13.48 -9.42 13.37
N ARG A 458 -14.33 -8.59 13.96
CA ARG A 458 -14.13 -7.14 13.91
C ARG A 458 -12.92 -6.79 14.77
N TYR A 459 -12.09 -5.89 14.25
CA TYR A 459 -10.89 -5.41 14.91
C TYR A 459 -10.81 -3.89 14.80
N ILE A 460 -10.36 -3.23 15.86
CA ILE A 460 -10.04 -1.80 15.86
C ILE A 460 -8.80 -1.54 16.70
N GLU A 461 -7.99 -0.58 16.26
CA GLU A 461 -6.79 -0.12 16.92
C GLU A 461 -6.72 1.41 16.90
N PHE A 462 -6.44 2.03 18.05
CA PHE A 462 -6.48 3.48 18.19
C PHE A 462 -5.62 4.01 19.34
N PHE A 463 -5.35 5.31 19.31
CA PHE A 463 -4.83 6.05 20.46
C PHE A 463 -5.96 6.75 21.23
N ILE A 464 -5.84 6.80 22.55
CA ILE A 464 -6.77 7.49 23.46
C ILE A 464 -6.04 8.17 24.61
N ALA A 465 -6.59 9.30 25.08
CA ALA A 465 -6.05 10.10 26.17
C ALA A 465 -6.05 9.34 27.52
N PRO A 466 -5.10 9.64 28.43
CA PRO A 466 -4.87 8.90 29.67
C PRO A 466 -6.00 9.00 30.70
N ASP A 467 -6.72 10.11 30.74
CA ASP A 467 -7.88 10.35 31.61
C ASP A 467 -9.09 9.48 31.21
N ARG A 468 -9.15 9.07 29.94
CA ARG A 468 -10.25 8.31 29.35
C ARG A 468 -10.10 6.79 29.44
N ILE A 469 -8.86 6.30 29.61
CA ILE A 469 -8.57 4.86 29.48
C ILE A 469 -9.27 4.00 30.55
N LYS A 470 -9.37 4.49 31.79
CA LYS A 470 -9.96 3.74 32.91
C LYS A 470 -11.45 3.44 32.68
N LEU A 471 -12.20 4.45 32.20
CA LEU A 471 -13.61 4.28 31.86
C LEU A 471 -13.79 3.31 30.70
N LEU A 472 -12.98 3.44 29.65
CA LEU A 472 -13.01 2.53 28.50
C LEU A 472 -12.73 1.09 28.93
N VAL A 473 -11.67 0.83 29.69
CA VAL A 473 -11.31 -0.52 30.18
C VAL A 473 -12.41 -1.11 31.04
N LYS A 474 -13.06 -0.32 31.89
CA LYS A 474 -14.22 -0.77 32.69
C LYS A 474 -15.35 -1.29 31.81
N LEU A 475 -15.66 -0.58 30.71
CA LEU A 475 -16.72 -0.97 29.78
C LEU A 475 -16.33 -2.17 28.89
N LEU A 476 -15.07 -2.22 28.45
CA LEU A 476 -14.54 -3.37 27.71
C LEU A 476 -14.58 -4.64 28.56
N LYS A 477 -14.18 -4.56 29.84
CA LYS A 477 -14.24 -5.68 30.79
C LYS A 477 -15.67 -6.18 31.01
N ALA A 478 -16.66 -5.29 31.00
CA ALA A 478 -18.07 -5.66 31.14
C ALA A 478 -18.65 -6.36 29.90
N SER A 479 -18.01 -6.26 28.73
CA SER A 479 -18.60 -6.72 27.47
C SER A 479 -18.53 -8.24 27.24
N GLY A 480 -17.84 -9.01 28.11
CA GLY A 480 -17.81 -10.49 28.10
C GLY A 480 -17.12 -11.16 26.89
N ASN A 481 -17.37 -10.66 25.68
CA ASN A 481 -16.94 -11.26 24.41
C ASN A 481 -15.86 -10.43 23.68
N LEU A 482 -15.46 -9.29 24.24
CA LEU A 482 -14.41 -8.44 23.68
C LEU A 482 -13.04 -8.83 24.26
N HIS A 483 -12.05 -9.00 23.39
CA HIS A 483 -10.64 -9.04 23.81
C HIS A 483 -10.02 -7.67 23.63
N TYR A 484 -9.23 -7.20 24.59
CA TYR A 484 -8.55 -5.91 24.49
C TYR A 484 -7.13 -5.97 25.05
N HIS A 485 -6.25 -5.13 24.49
CA HIS A 485 -4.92 -4.85 25.04
C HIS A 485 -4.64 -3.36 24.86
N ALA A 486 -4.39 -2.66 25.96
CA ALA A 486 -4.01 -1.26 26.00
C ALA A 486 -2.66 -1.07 26.70
N THR A 487 -1.82 -0.17 26.19
CA THR A 487 -0.49 0.11 26.76
C THR A 487 -0.03 1.54 26.45
N ASN A 488 0.77 2.12 27.34
CA ASN A 488 1.42 3.42 27.15
C ASN A 488 2.77 3.33 26.39
N CYS A 489 3.40 4.47 26.14
CA CYS A 489 4.58 4.62 25.27
C CYS A 489 5.87 3.95 25.79
N ASP A 490 6.07 3.78 27.08
CA ASP A 490 7.20 3.02 27.65
C ASP A 490 6.85 1.53 27.82
N GLY A 491 5.57 1.21 27.93
CA GLY A 491 5.02 -0.12 28.15
C GLY A 491 4.91 -0.49 29.64
N SER A 492 5.01 0.49 30.54
CA SER A 492 4.93 0.27 32.00
C SER A 492 3.50 0.03 32.49
N ILE A 493 2.50 0.54 31.78
CA ILE A 493 1.07 0.37 32.11
C ILE A 493 0.43 -0.48 31.03
N VAL A 494 -0.15 -1.62 31.42
CA VAL A 494 -0.85 -2.54 30.53
C VAL A 494 -2.23 -2.88 31.08
N TYR A 495 -3.27 -2.76 30.25
CA TYR A 495 -4.60 -3.29 30.54
C TYR A 495 -4.93 -4.35 29.50
N THR A 496 -5.20 -5.59 29.93
CA THR A 496 -5.57 -6.69 29.04
C THR A 496 -6.46 -7.69 29.78
N ASN A 497 -7.37 -8.34 29.07
CA ASN A 497 -8.08 -9.52 29.55
C ASN A 497 -7.52 -10.85 28.98
N ASN A 498 -6.44 -10.78 28.19
CA ASN A 498 -5.72 -11.93 27.67
C ASN A 498 -4.39 -12.11 28.45
N THR A 499 -4.50 -12.52 29.71
CA THR A 499 -3.38 -12.64 30.65
C THR A 499 -2.41 -13.78 30.29
N GLU A 500 -2.91 -14.85 29.68
CA GLU A 500 -2.10 -15.99 29.21
C GLU A 500 -1.24 -15.62 27.98
N GLY A 501 -1.58 -14.52 27.30
CA GLY A 501 -0.86 -14.08 26.10
C GLY A 501 -1.12 -14.97 24.89
N ASN A 502 -2.32 -15.55 24.81
CA ASN A 502 -2.74 -16.41 23.70
C ASN A 502 -2.91 -15.60 22.42
N VAL A 503 -2.62 -16.23 21.29
CA VAL A 503 -2.78 -15.63 19.96
C VAL A 503 -4.24 -15.71 19.54
N ILE A 504 -4.79 -14.62 19.03
CA ILE A 504 -6.19 -14.54 18.61
C ILE A 504 -6.24 -14.51 17.08
N THR A 505 -6.87 -15.50 16.47
CA THR A 505 -7.16 -15.47 15.03
C THR A 505 -8.31 -14.51 14.75
N VAL A 506 -8.09 -13.56 13.85
CA VAL A 506 -9.09 -12.54 13.47
C VAL A 506 -9.55 -12.65 12.02
N THR A 507 -8.81 -13.34 11.16
CA THR A 507 -9.24 -13.67 9.79
C THR A 507 -8.88 -15.10 9.47
N TRP A 508 -9.85 -15.89 9.01
CA TRP A 508 -9.68 -17.28 8.59
C TRP A 508 -10.53 -17.60 7.37
N ALA A 509 -10.20 -18.72 6.71
CA ALA A 509 -10.95 -19.21 5.58
C ALA A 509 -10.94 -20.75 5.54
N VAL A 510 -12.05 -21.29 5.07
CA VAL A 510 -12.28 -22.72 4.85
C VAL A 510 -12.44 -22.92 3.34
N PHE A 511 -11.73 -23.88 2.76
CA PHE A 511 -11.82 -24.19 1.33
C PHE A 511 -12.13 -25.67 1.13
N PRO A 512 -12.89 -26.04 0.09
CA PRO A 512 -13.16 -27.43 -0.24
C PRO A 512 -11.87 -28.23 -0.40
N GLY A 513 -11.78 -29.38 0.29
CA GLY A 513 -10.65 -30.30 0.19
C GLY A 513 -9.31 -29.74 0.69
N LYS A 514 -9.29 -28.66 1.48
CA LYS A 514 -8.07 -28.07 2.03
C LYS A 514 -8.17 -27.81 3.53
N PRO A 515 -7.03 -27.83 4.26
CA PRO A 515 -6.99 -27.39 5.65
C PRO A 515 -7.43 -25.92 5.81
N ILE A 516 -7.94 -25.59 6.99
CA ILE A 516 -8.26 -24.21 7.38
C ILE A 516 -6.98 -23.37 7.33
N ILE A 517 -7.10 -22.15 6.82
CA ILE A 517 -6.02 -21.15 6.93
C ILE A 517 -6.45 -20.02 7.87
N GLN A 518 -5.51 -19.58 8.71
CA GLN A 518 -5.71 -18.50 9.69
C GLN A 518 -4.72 -17.34 9.44
N PRO A 519 -4.92 -16.61 8.34
CA PRO A 519 -3.92 -15.71 7.81
C PRO A 519 -3.65 -14.45 8.68
N VAL A 520 -4.64 -13.94 9.41
CA VAL A 520 -4.45 -12.72 10.22
C VAL A 520 -4.71 -13.02 11.69
N ILE A 521 -3.76 -12.61 12.53
CA ILE A 521 -3.78 -12.83 13.98
C ILE A 521 -3.53 -11.53 14.76
N VAL A 522 -3.91 -11.54 16.03
CA VAL A 522 -3.52 -10.57 17.06
C VAL A 522 -2.68 -11.31 18.09
N ASP A 523 -1.41 -10.91 18.22
CA ASP A 523 -0.46 -11.47 19.19
C ASP A 523 -0.11 -10.40 20.24
N PRO A 524 -0.53 -10.58 21.52
CA PRO A 524 -0.23 -9.65 22.61
C PRO A 524 1.25 -9.37 22.80
N LYS A 525 2.12 -10.38 22.61
CA LYS A 525 3.58 -10.22 22.78
C LYS A 525 4.16 -9.36 21.66
N CYS A 526 3.69 -9.58 20.44
CA CYS A 526 4.08 -8.77 19.29
C CYS A 526 3.59 -7.32 19.43
N PHE A 527 2.35 -7.14 19.90
CA PHE A 527 1.78 -5.83 20.21
C PHE A 527 2.64 -5.08 21.24
N GLN A 528 2.89 -5.69 22.40
CA GLN A 528 3.60 -5.06 23.52
C GLN A 528 5.07 -4.78 23.23
N ASN A 529 5.78 -5.74 22.63
CA ASN A 529 7.24 -5.70 22.59
C ASN A 529 7.82 -5.07 21.32
N VAL A 530 7.05 -5.07 20.24
CA VAL A 530 7.52 -4.70 18.90
C VAL A 530 6.67 -3.58 18.32
N TRP A 531 5.38 -3.83 18.07
CA TRP A 531 4.53 -2.90 17.35
C TRP A 531 4.30 -1.60 18.12
N ARG A 532 4.03 -1.67 19.43
CA ARG A 532 3.86 -0.50 20.32
C ARG A 532 4.97 0.53 20.11
N LYS A 533 6.23 0.11 20.09
CA LYS A 533 7.38 1.01 19.91
C LYS A 533 7.32 1.72 18.56
N GLU A 534 7.10 0.98 17.46
CA GLU A 534 6.93 1.58 16.14
C GLU A 534 5.73 2.54 16.09
N ALA A 535 4.58 2.12 16.63
CA ALA A 535 3.35 2.92 16.63
C ALA A 535 3.54 4.27 17.33
N PHE A 536 4.23 4.31 18.48
CA PHE A 536 4.54 5.55 19.18
C PHE A 536 5.67 6.35 18.50
N ASP A 537 6.70 5.69 18.00
CA ASP A 537 7.81 6.36 17.29
C ASP A 537 7.35 7.08 16.01
N LEU A 538 6.25 6.64 15.39
CA LEU A 538 5.66 7.30 14.22
C LEU A 538 5.10 8.71 14.55
N TRP A 539 4.59 8.95 15.77
CA TRP A 539 4.23 10.31 16.19
C TRP A 539 5.41 11.27 16.07
N ILE A 540 6.60 10.78 16.42
CA ILE A 540 7.84 11.56 16.38
C ILE A 540 8.34 11.68 14.94
N TYR A 541 8.73 10.56 14.34
CA TYR A 541 9.55 10.55 13.13
C TYR A 541 8.80 10.90 11.85
N GLN A 542 7.46 10.79 11.84
CA GLN A 542 6.64 11.12 10.67
C GLN A 542 5.82 12.40 10.83
N TRP A 543 5.63 12.90 12.05
CA TRP A 543 4.73 14.04 12.28
C TRP A 543 5.36 15.17 13.10
N ARG A 544 5.81 14.90 14.33
CA ARG A 544 6.40 15.93 15.20
C ARG A 544 7.65 16.57 14.58
N ASP A 545 8.54 15.75 14.03
CA ASP A 545 9.81 16.19 13.40
C ASP A 545 9.58 17.06 12.13
N LEU A 546 8.34 17.26 11.69
CA LEU A 546 8.02 18.21 10.61
C LEU A 546 7.98 19.67 11.10
N PHE A 547 7.85 19.88 12.41
CA PHE A 547 7.74 21.19 13.04
C PHE A 547 9.00 21.53 13.83
N LEU A 548 9.31 22.82 13.92
CA LEU A 548 10.42 23.31 14.74
C LEU A 548 10.19 22.97 16.20
N GLU A 549 11.27 22.58 16.89
CA GLU A 549 11.25 22.27 18.31
C GLU A 549 10.74 23.45 19.14
N GLY A 550 9.98 23.15 20.20
CA GLY A 550 9.39 24.15 21.09
C GLY A 550 8.11 24.83 20.58
N THR A 551 7.77 24.71 19.29
CA THR A 551 6.50 25.22 18.76
C THR A 551 5.30 24.51 19.39
N LYS A 552 4.12 25.16 19.35
CA LYS A 552 2.88 24.59 19.90
C LYS A 552 2.51 23.25 19.23
N SER A 553 2.74 23.13 17.92
CA SER A 553 2.52 21.86 17.21
C SER A 553 3.48 20.76 17.63
N TRP A 554 4.76 21.10 17.80
CA TRP A 554 5.74 20.15 18.32
C TRP A 554 5.35 19.65 19.72
N LYS A 555 4.97 20.56 20.63
CA LYS A 555 4.55 20.23 22.00
C LYS A 555 3.29 19.36 22.03
N THR A 556 2.28 19.71 21.22
CA THR A 556 1.03 18.95 21.12
C THR A 556 1.28 17.50 20.70
N LEU A 557 2.09 17.29 19.66
CA LEU A 557 2.40 15.94 19.16
C LEU A 557 3.29 15.15 20.13
N GLN A 558 4.20 15.83 20.83
CA GLN A 558 5.02 15.24 21.88
C GLN A 558 4.16 14.77 23.06
N GLU A 559 3.25 15.61 23.54
CA GLU A 559 2.34 15.29 24.64
C GLU A 559 1.45 14.09 24.31
N ILE A 560 0.88 14.04 23.10
CA ILE A 560 0.10 12.88 22.64
C ILE A 560 0.96 11.61 22.70
N ARG A 561 2.16 11.65 22.13
CA ARG A 561 3.08 10.50 22.14
C ARG A 561 3.40 10.04 23.56
N ASP A 562 3.65 10.96 24.48
CA ASP A 562 4.14 10.65 25.83
C ASP A 562 3.03 10.13 26.75
N THR A 563 1.80 10.62 26.57
CA THR A 563 0.72 10.41 27.55
C THR A 563 -0.37 9.45 27.07
N TYR A 564 -0.58 9.30 25.75
CA TYR A 564 -1.70 8.50 25.24
C TYR A 564 -1.45 7.00 25.39
N PHE A 565 -2.54 6.24 25.42
CA PHE A 565 -2.54 4.79 25.35
C PHE A 565 -2.80 4.33 23.92
N LEU A 566 -2.04 3.33 23.48
CA LEU A 566 -2.35 2.55 22.29
C LEU A 566 -3.25 1.37 22.70
N VAL A 567 -4.39 1.22 22.04
CA VAL A 567 -5.41 0.21 22.35
C VAL A 567 -5.73 -0.61 21.11
N ASN A 568 -5.80 -1.93 21.24
CA ASN A 568 -6.45 -2.79 20.25
C ASN A 568 -7.60 -3.58 20.88
N VAL A 569 -8.69 -3.75 20.14
CA VAL A 569 -9.90 -4.47 20.57
C VAL A 569 -10.37 -5.42 19.47
N VAL A 570 -10.68 -6.66 19.84
CA VAL A 570 -11.24 -7.70 18.99
C VAL A 570 -12.65 -8.04 19.47
N ASP A 571 -13.61 -8.03 18.55
CA ASP A 571 -14.97 -8.51 18.75
C ASP A 571 -15.02 -10.00 18.39
N ASN A 572 -15.15 -10.89 19.37
CA ASN A 572 -15.17 -12.33 19.09
C ASN A 572 -16.51 -12.80 18.52
N ASP A 573 -17.61 -12.03 18.63
CA ASP A 573 -18.85 -12.35 17.94
C ASP A 573 -18.76 -11.99 16.45
N PHE A 574 -18.30 -12.95 15.66
CA PHE A 574 -18.30 -12.81 14.21
C PHE A 574 -19.61 -13.28 13.56
N ILE A 575 -20.56 -13.86 14.31
CA ILE A 575 -21.77 -14.49 13.78
C ILE A 575 -22.96 -13.52 13.77
N HIS A 576 -23.25 -12.87 14.89
CA HIS A 576 -24.44 -12.03 15.02
C HIS A 576 -24.20 -10.62 14.47
N HIS A 577 -25.19 -10.12 13.72
CA HIS A 577 -25.14 -8.81 13.07
C HIS A 577 -25.63 -7.68 13.98
N SER A 578 -26.44 -7.99 14.99
CA SER A 578 -27.45 -7.05 15.46
C SER A 578 -26.90 -5.94 16.34
N VAL A 579 -27.53 -4.79 16.16
CA VAL A 579 -27.52 -3.63 17.04
C VAL A 579 -28.04 -3.99 18.44
N GLU A 580 -28.65 -5.18 18.60
CA GLU A 580 -29.38 -5.69 19.77
C GLU A 580 -28.51 -6.48 20.76
N THR A 581 -27.32 -6.97 20.39
CA THR A 581 -26.38 -7.45 21.41
C THR A 581 -25.78 -6.24 22.12
N GLU A 582 -26.06 -6.06 23.42
CA GLU A 582 -25.56 -4.95 24.26
C GLU A 582 -24.02 -4.78 24.21
N TYR A 583 -23.28 -5.81 23.76
CA TYR A 583 -21.84 -5.97 23.99
C TYR A 583 -20.99 -6.12 22.73
N ASN A 584 -21.17 -5.25 21.73
CA ASN A 584 -20.26 -5.15 20.57
C ASN A 584 -19.38 -3.89 20.65
N ILE A 585 -18.24 -3.87 19.92
CA ILE A 585 -17.26 -2.76 19.96
C ILE A 585 -17.93 -1.38 19.80
N TYR A 586 -18.91 -1.25 18.89
CA TYR A 586 -19.56 0.04 18.64
C TYR A 586 -20.51 0.46 19.74
N ASN A 587 -21.28 -0.48 20.29
CA ASN A 587 -22.15 -0.23 21.43
C ASN A 587 -21.31 0.13 22.66
N THR A 588 -20.18 -0.56 22.89
CA THR A 588 -19.24 -0.22 23.97
C THR A 588 -18.67 1.19 23.81
N LEU A 589 -18.26 1.57 22.58
CA LEU A 589 -17.80 2.93 22.30
C LEU A 589 -18.92 3.97 22.44
N LYS A 590 -20.14 3.68 21.98
CA LYS A 590 -21.30 4.56 22.14
C LYS A 590 -21.62 4.79 23.61
N SER A 591 -21.69 3.72 24.40
CA SER A 591 -21.89 3.76 25.86
C SER A 591 -20.77 4.49 26.57
N PHE A 592 -19.52 4.32 26.11
CA PHE A 592 -18.37 5.08 26.59
C PHE A 592 -18.57 6.58 26.41
N PHE A 593 -18.95 7.04 25.21
CA PHE A 593 -19.19 8.47 24.96
C PHE A 593 -20.40 9.03 25.73
N ILE A 594 -21.46 8.23 25.93
CA ILE A 594 -22.60 8.64 26.76
C ILE A 594 -22.17 8.87 28.21
N LYS A 595 -21.46 7.90 28.80
CA LYS A 595 -20.99 8.00 30.19
C LYS A 595 -19.95 9.10 30.37
N GLU A 596 -19.09 9.32 29.40
CA GLU A 596 -18.13 10.42 29.39
C GLU A 596 -18.84 11.77 29.48
N LYS A 597 -19.83 12.03 28.62
CA LYS A 597 -20.62 13.26 28.67
C LYS A 597 -21.35 13.44 30.00
N GLN A 598 -21.90 12.36 30.57
CA GLN A 598 -22.54 12.40 31.88
C GLN A 598 -21.55 12.79 32.99
N LEU A 599 -20.34 12.24 32.97
CA LEU A 599 -19.28 12.58 33.92
C LEU A 599 -18.81 14.02 33.76
N GLU A 600 -18.65 14.51 32.53
CA GLU A 600 -18.30 15.91 32.24
C GLU A 600 -19.38 16.88 32.75
N SER A 601 -20.66 16.60 32.48
CA SER A 601 -21.78 17.38 33.00
C SER A 601 -21.78 17.43 34.53
N GLN A 602 -21.60 16.28 35.19
CA GLN A 602 -21.55 16.20 36.66
C GLN A 602 -20.35 16.95 37.25
N GLN A 603 -19.17 16.88 36.60
CA GLN A 603 -18.00 17.64 37.02
C GLN A 603 -18.20 19.16 36.86
N ASN A 604 -18.82 19.60 35.78
CA ASN A 604 -19.13 21.02 35.55
C ASN A 604 -20.13 21.55 36.58
N GLU A 605 -21.17 20.79 36.90
CA GLU A 605 -22.12 21.13 37.98
C GLU A 605 -21.42 21.24 39.34
N ASN A 606 -20.55 20.27 39.68
CA ASN A 606 -19.80 20.30 40.93
C ASN A 606 -18.85 21.50 41.00
N LYS A 607 -18.18 21.84 39.88
CA LYS A 607 -17.31 23.02 39.80
C LYS A 607 -18.09 24.31 39.99
N LEU A 608 -19.29 24.41 39.40
CA LEU A 608 -20.17 25.57 39.58
C LEU A 608 -20.66 25.69 41.04
N LYS A 609 -21.03 24.57 41.67
CA LYS A 609 -21.38 24.54 43.11
C LYS A 609 -20.21 25.02 43.98
N MET A 610 -18.99 24.55 43.69
CA MET A 610 -17.80 24.96 44.43
C MET A 610 -17.46 26.43 44.23
N GLN A 611 -17.62 26.97 43.03
CA GLN A 611 -17.47 28.42 42.77
C GLN A 611 -18.49 29.24 43.56
N LYS A 612 -19.75 28.83 43.60
CA LYS A 612 -20.78 29.49 44.42
C LYS A 612 -20.46 29.43 45.91
N MET A 613 -19.95 28.30 46.41
CA MET A 613 -19.51 28.18 47.81
C MET A 613 -18.38 29.15 48.14
N ILE A 614 -17.37 29.27 47.26
CA ILE A 614 -16.27 30.24 47.43
C ILE A 614 -16.79 31.68 47.43
N GLU A 615 -17.80 31.99 46.60
CA GLU A 615 -18.41 33.32 46.54
C GLU A 615 -19.19 33.64 47.83
N ILE A 616 -19.99 32.70 48.33
CA ILE A 616 -20.70 32.80 49.62
C ILE A 616 -19.70 32.95 50.78
N GLU A 617 -18.59 32.22 50.78
CA GLU A 617 -17.55 32.38 51.81
C GLU A 617 -16.90 33.76 51.78
N LYS A 618 -16.68 34.33 50.58
CA LYS A 618 -16.17 35.70 50.44
C LYS A 618 -17.18 36.73 50.94
N GLU A 619 -18.45 36.59 50.60
CA GLU A 619 -19.53 37.45 51.10
C GLU A 619 -19.66 37.37 52.63
N ASN A 620 -19.65 36.16 53.20
CA ASN A 620 -19.69 35.96 54.65
C ASN A 620 -18.47 36.59 55.35
N LYS A 621 -17.28 36.52 54.76
CA LYS A 621 -16.09 37.16 55.30
C LYS A 621 -16.20 38.69 55.26
N TYR A 622 -16.77 39.24 54.20
CA TYR A 622 -17.03 40.68 54.06
C TYR A 622 -18.10 41.18 55.04
N LEU A 623 -19.20 40.45 55.21
CA LEU A 623 -20.24 40.77 56.19
C LEU A 623 -19.70 40.73 57.62
N LYS A 624 -18.83 39.76 57.95
CA LYS A 624 -18.16 39.72 59.26
C LYS A 624 -17.28 40.95 59.50
N SER A 625 -16.50 41.40 58.50
CA SER A 625 -15.70 42.62 58.66
C SER A 625 -16.55 43.88 58.84
N LEU A 626 -17.68 43.99 58.14
CA LEU A 626 -18.63 45.09 58.33
C LEU A 626 -19.25 45.08 59.74
N LEU A 627 -19.58 43.89 60.26
CA LEU A 627 -20.13 43.73 61.60
C LEU A 627 -19.12 44.15 62.68
N GLU A 628 -17.86 43.76 62.53
CA GLU A 628 -16.77 44.19 63.41
C GLU A 628 -16.54 45.71 63.38
N GLU A 629 -16.60 46.34 62.20
CA GLU A 629 -16.52 47.81 62.07
C GLU A 629 -17.71 48.51 62.73
N PHE A 630 -18.92 47.98 62.55
CA PHE A 630 -20.13 48.53 63.17
C PHE A 630 -20.05 48.44 64.70
N GLN A 631 -19.66 47.28 65.24
CA GLN A 631 -19.44 47.10 66.67
C GLN A 631 -18.40 48.07 67.24
N LYS A 632 -17.29 48.29 66.53
CA LYS A 632 -16.28 49.28 66.92
C LYS A 632 -16.84 50.71 66.95
N LYS A 633 -17.62 51.11 65.94
CA LYS A 633 -18.26 52.44 65.91
C LYS A 633 -19.27 52.61 67.05
N GLN A 634 -20.08 51.58 67.31
CA GLN A 634 -21.09 51.62 68.37
C GLN A 634 -20.45 51.69 69.75
N SER A 635 -19.36 50.95 70.00
CA SER A 635 -18.58 51.06 71.23
C SER A 635 -18.02 52.48 71.40
N LYS A 636 -17.48 53.06 70.33
CA LYS A 636 -16.93 54.42 70.35
C LYS A 636 -18.00 55.49 70.62
N GLU A 637 -19.19 55.35 70.05
CA GLU A 637 -20.33 56.24 70.34
C GLU A 637 -20.87 56.08 71.78
N ILE A 638 -20.81 54.87 72.34
CA ILE A 638 -21.16 54.61 73.74
C ILE A 638 -20.14 55.26 74.67
N ASP A 639 -18.85 55.11 74.37
CA ASP A 639 -17.76 55.75 75.13
C ASP A 639 -17.86 57.28 75.05
N GLU A 640 -18.11 57.87 73.88
CA GLU A 640 -18.31 59.32 73.71
C GLU A 640 -19.58 59.86 74.41
N LYS A 641 -20.60 59.02 74.60
CA LYS A 641 -21.81 59.38 75.37
C LYS A 641 -21.61 59.24 76.88
N LEU A 642 -20.73 58.34 77.32
CA LEU A 642 -20.35 58.20 78.72
C LEU A 642 -19.43 59.34 79.18
N ASP A 643 -18.53 59.82 78.32
CA ASP A 643 -17.66 60.99 78.60
C ASP A 643 -18.41 62.34 78.64
N LYS A 644 -19.64 62.41 78.12
CA LYS A 644 -20.48 63.62 78.10
C LYS A 644 -21.51 63.69 79.23
N LYS A 645 -21.52 62.71 80.15
CA LYS A 645 -22.45 62.59 81.26
C LYS A 645 -21.71 62.69 82.57
#